data_AF-A0A8B9F966-F1
#
_entry.id   AF-A0A8B9F966-F1
#
_cell.length_a   1.000
_cell.length_b   1.000
_cell.length_c   1.000
_cell.angle_alpha   90.00
_cell.angle_beta   90.00
_cell.angle_gamma   90.00
#
_symmetry.space_group_name_H-M   'P 1'
#
loop_
_entity.id
_entity.type
_entity.pdbx_description
1 polymer ?
#
loop_
_entity_poly.entity_id
_entity_poly.type
_entity_poly.pdbx_seq_one_letter_code
_entity_poly.pdbx_strand_id
1 'polypeptide(L)'
;MEYCSGGSLLSVLEDPENTFGLAESEFLIVLQCVVAGMNHLRENGVVHRDIKPGNIMRLLGEDGRSIYKLTDFGAARELGDDEQFVSVYGTEEYLHPDVYERAVLRKPQQKVYGVTVDLWSIGVTLYHAATGSLPFVPFGGSRWNKEAMYKITSEKPPGAIAGVQGEENGSIEWSYELPLTCRLSTGLKEPLVPILANILEADQKKCWRFNQFFAETNDILTRIVVDVFCLPQASSHRIYIHSYNTTTKFLDAVFKQTNVAPHHQEYYFEGHQYELDPNLQAQSICRTTEHNPLTLLSIAEQPEDVVGVRYRDPALEFPKLVPRVDVVADCRAAKSAVGAVHQTLRIARALRRCRELLARGLHWVIGSLKAECLRVLEQKRGALSVLSCLQLTEVKAPVLYEAALAGSGVLALGDAAMVKQRLQRLAEELSQCSHIFDFQGALDGVLAELLKHGQEAHEDKSIQRMECCLEQMQLIYKQFRKARTSPRLGYNEEQIHKLDKVNLGHLARKVLLIFQDDCVERYEEALALHGSSMRKVCEIKKHLKRLSNRISACSVEMMQCQDCLQSAQDTFLQPEQQSLAPAPPAPSPVPASHAHQDMAFRMQELLEQMRSVTCDLQLNNSIIERLRGAAAAPGV
;
A
#
# COMPACT_ATOMS: atom_id res chain seq x y z
N MET A 1 28.18 -30.06 -15.71
CA MET A 1 27.28 -28.96 -15.27
C MET A 1 26.00 -29.57 -14.76
N GLU A 2 25.35 -28.95 -13.77
CA GLU A 2 24.04 -29.39 -13.26
C GLU A 2 22.93 -29.17 -14.30
N TYR A 3 21.88 -29.99 -14.26
CA TYR A 3 20.72 -29.85 -15.15
C TYR A 3 19.68 -28.90 -14.53
N CYS A 4 19.39 -27.79 -15.20
CA CYS A 4 18.36 -26.82 -14.81
C CYS A 4 17.05 -27.09 -15.56
N SER A 5 16.11 -27.78 -14.93
CA SER A 5 14.83 -28.18 -15.54
C SER A 5 13.89 -27.02 -15.88
N GLY A 6 14.09 -25.85 -15.29
CA GLY A 6 13.27 -24.65 -15.51
C GLY A 6 13.61 -23.87 -16.77
N GLY A 7 14.55 -24.35 -17.59
CA GLY A 7 15.02 -23.65 -18.78
C GLY A 7 15.87 -22.42 -18.46
N SER A 8 15.86 -21.43 -19.34
CA SER A 8 16.55 -20.15 -19.13
C SER A 8 15.57 -19.03 -18.79
N LEU A 9 16.06 -17.90 -18.29
CA LEU A 9 15.27 -16.68 -18.12
C LEU A 9 14.66 -16.23 -19.47
N LEU A 10 15.36 -16.47 -20.59
CA LEU A 10 14.78 -16.23 -21.91
C LEU A 10 13.52 -17.07 -22.13
N SER A 11 13.54 -18.35 -21.75
CA SER A 11 12.36 -19.23 -21.84
C SER A 11 11.19 -18.72 -20.99
N VAL A 12 11.48 -18.14 -19.82
CA VAL A 12 10.46 -17.51 -18.95
C VAL A 12 9.88 -16.25 -19.59
N LEU A 13 10.72 -15.39 -20.17
CA LEU A 13 10.28 -14.17 -20.89
C LEU A 13 9.59 -14.49 -22.22
N GLU A 14 9.85 -15.67 -22.80
CA GLU A 14 9.15 -16.13 -23.99
C GLU A 14 7.70 -16.57 -23.72
N ASP A 15 7.34 -16.83 -22.46
CA ASP A 15 5.97 -17.10 -22.06
C ASP A 15 5.07 -15.88 -22.34
N PRO A 16 3.93 -16.04 -23.05
CA PRO A 16 2.99 -14.96 -23.27
C PRO A 16 2.55 -14.22 -22.00
N GLU A 17 2.50 -14.87 -20.84
CA GLU A 17 2.15 -14.22 -19.57
C GLU A 17 3.12 -13.09 -19.20
N ASN A 18 4.39 -13.22 -19.59
CA ASN A 18 5.47 -12.30 -19.28
C ASN A 18 5.77 -11.32 -20.43
N THR A 19 4.86 -11.20 -21.42
CA THR A 19 5.01 -10.27 -22.56
C THR A 19 5.24 -8.82 -22.12
N PHE A 20 4.71 -8.43 -20.96
CA PHE A 20 4.86 -7.08 -20.37
C PHE A 20 5.73 -7.08 -19.11
N GLY A 21 6.65 -8.05 -19.03
CA GLY A 21 7.58 -8.22 -17.91
C GLY A 21 7.13 -9.24 -16.88
N LEU A 22 8.06 -9.58 -16.00
CA LEU A 22 7.87 -10.51 -14.90
C LEU A 22 6.95 -9.95 -13.82
N ALA A 23 6.36 -10.85 -13.03
CA ALA A 23 5.78 -10.46 -11.75
C ALA A 23 6.88 -9.85 -10.86
N GLU A 24 6.52 -8.88 -10.02
CA GLU A 24 7.50 -8.18 -9.19
C GLU A 24 8.28 -9.11 -8.26
N SER A 25 7.62 -10.09 -7.66
CA SER A 25 8.26 -11.11 -6.84
C SER A 25 9.32 -11.91 -7.61
N GLU A 26 9.01 -12.31 -8.84
CA GLU A 26 9.94 -13.04 -9.70
C GLU A 26 11.08 -12.15 -10.18
N PHE A 27 10.80 -10.87 -10.49
CA PHE A 27 11.82 -9.89 -10.86
C PHE A 27 12.83 -9.67 -9.73
N LEU A 28 12.39 -9.57 -8.46
CA LEU A 28 13.27 -9.45 -7.32
C LEU A 28 14.16 -10.69 -7.13
N ILE A 29 13.62 -11.89 -7.40
CA ILE A 29 14.41 -13.13 -7.37
C ILE A 29 15.48 -13.12 -8.47
N VAL A 30 15.13 -12.69 -9.70
CA VAL A 30 16.11 -12.51 -10.78
C VAL A 30 17.18 -11.52 -10.37
N LEU A 31 16.79 -10.35 -9.85
CA LEU A 31 17.72 -9.32 -9.38
C LEU A 31 18.68 -9.88 -8.32
N GLN A 32 18.14 -10.54 -7.30
CA GLN A 32 18.93 -11.14 -6.22
C GLN A 32 19.94 -12.16 -6.72
N CYS A 33 19.50 -13.13 -7.54
CA CYS A 33 20.36 -14.19 -8.04
C CYS A 33 21.42 -13.68 -9.03
N VAL A 34 21.07 -12.75 -9.92
CA VAL A 34 22.01 -12.16 -10.88
C VAL A 34 23.06 -11.33 -10.13
N VAL A 35 22.65 -10.49 -9.19
CA VAL A 35 23.56 -9.68 -8.36
C VAL A 35 24.52 -10.58 -7.57
N ALA A 36 24.02 -11.62 -6.91
CA ALA A 36 24.84 -12.56 -6.16
C ALA A 36 25.83 -13.32 -7.06
N GLY A 37 25.37 -13.80 -8.22
CA GLY A 37 26.22 -14.48 -9.20
C GLY A 37 27.33 -13.56 -9.72
N MET A 38 27.00 -12.30 -10.01
CA MET A 38 27.97 -11.31 -10.48
C MET A 38 28.99 -10.91 -9.42
N ASN A 39 28.55 -10.75 -8.17
CA ASN A 39 29.47 -10.49 -7.06
C ASN A 39 30.46 -11.66 -6.89
N HIS A 40 29.98 -12.89 -7.01
CA HIS A 40 30.85 -14.07 -6.98
C HIS A 40 31.88 -14.09 -8.11
N LEU A 41 31.49 -13.77 -9.35
CA LEU A 41 32.44 -13.67 -10.47
C LEU A 41 33.49 -12.59 -10.21
N ARG A 42 33.07 -11.43 -9.71
CA ARG A 42 33.93 -10.30 -9.35
C ARG A 42 34.97 -10.67 -8.29
N GLU A 43 34.55 -11.33 -7.21
CA GLU A 43 35.42 -11.81 -6.13
C GLU A 43 36.50 -12.78 -6.61
N ASN A 44 36.22 -13.51 -7.71
CA ASN A 44 37.16 -14.44 -8.34
C ASN A 44 37.91 -13.82 -9.54
N GLY A 45 37.77 -12.51 -9.78
CA GLY A 45 38.44 -11.83 -10.89
C GLY A 45 37.97 -12.27 -12.28
N VAL A 46 36.74 -12.75 -12.41
CA VAL A 46 36.16 -13.24 -13.69
C VAL A 46 35.17 -12.22 -14.25
N VAL A 47 35.29 -11.93 -15.55
CA VAL A 47 34.32 -11.14 -16.33
C VAL A 47 33.62 -12.07 -17.31
N HIS A 48 32.28 -12.03 -17.36
CA HIS A 48 31.49 -12.98 -18.14
C HIS A 48 31.39 -12.62 -19.62
N ARG A 49 31.19 -11.34 -19.95
CA ARG A 49 31.14 -10.75 -21.31
C ARG A 49 30.00 -11.21 -22.23
N ASP A 50 29.05 -12.03 -21.76
CA ASP A 50 27.86 -12.44 -22.53
C ASP A 50 26.66 -12.70 -21.59
N ILE A 51 26.43 -11.77 -20.67
CA ILE A 51 25.27 -11.84 -19.78
C ILE A 51 24.01 -11.51 -20.58
N LYS A 52 23.08 -12.44 -20.61
CA LYS A 52 21.79 -12.29 -21.29
C LYS A 52 20.78 -13.27 -20.70
N PRO A 53 19.46 -13.09 -20.91
CA PRO A 53 18.45 -14.02 -20.42
C PRO A 53 18.68 -15.48 -20.82
N GLY A 54 19.28 -15.75 -21.98
CA GLY A 54 19.60 -17.11 -22.44
C GLY A 54 20.70 -17.81 -21.63
N ASN A 55 21.58 -17.05 -20.97
CA ASN A 55 22.70 -17.54 -20.17
C ASN A 55 22.41 -17.47 -18.65
N ILE A 56 21.15 -17.22 -18.28
CA ILE A 56 20.67 -17.23 -16.91
C ILE A 56 19.71 -18.41 -16.79
N MET A 57 20.16 -19.51 -16.22
CA MET A 57 19.38 -20.74 -16.06
C MET A 57 18.44 -20.63 -14.86
N ARG A 58 17.28 -21.27 -14.96
CA ARG A 58 16.28 -21.34 -13.89
C ARG A 58 16.17 -22.75 -13.34
N LEU A 59 16.28 -22.86 -12.02
CA LEU A 59 15.99 -24.05 -11.24
C LEU A 59 14.79 -23.76 -10.32
N LEU A 60 13.99 -24.78 -10.01
CA LEU A 60 13.00 -24.70 -8.94
C LEU A 60 13.64 -25.21 -7.65
N GLY A 61 13.68 -24.37 -6.62
CA GLY A 61 14.09 -24.74 -5.28
C GLY A 61 13.09 -25.70 -4.62
N GLU A 62 13.48 -26.31 -3.51
CA GLU A 62 12.65 -27.26 -2.75
C GLU A 62 11.38 -26.62 -2.20
N ASP A 63 11.40 -25.31 -1.97
CA ASP A 63 10.27 -24.49 -1.53
C ASP A 63 9.38 -23.98 -2.68
N GLY A 64 9.66 -24.42 -3.92
CA GLY A 64 8.96 -24.01 -5.13
C GLY A 64 9.36 -22.64 -5.69
N ARG A 65 10.28 -21.90 -5.04
CA ARG A 65 10.78 -20.62 -5.56
C ARG A 65 11.81 -20.83 -6.66
N SER A 66 11.86 -19.89 -7.61
CA SER A 66 12.88 -19.89 -8.64
C SER A 66 14.27 -19.62 -8.04
N ILE A 67 15.29 -20.28 -8.56
CA ILE A 67 16.70 -20.00 -8.31
C ILE A 67 17.35 -19.79 -9.67
N TYR A 68 17.91 -18.60 -9.90
CA TYR A 68 18.60 -18.28 -11.15
C TYR A 68 20.11 -18.44 -11.02
N LYS A 69 20.76 -18.93 -12.08
CA LYS A 69 22.20 -19.22 -12.10
C LYS A 69 22.83 -18.79 -13.42
N LEU A 70 24.01 -18.18 -13.34
CA LEU A 70 24.81 -17.82 -14.53
C LEU A 70 25.46 -19.07 -15.13
N THR A 71 25.54 -19.13 -16.46
CA THR A 71 26.19 -20.20 -17.21
C THR A 71 26.80 -19.68 -18.52
N ASP A 72 27.45 -20.57 -19.28
CA ASP A 72 28.06 -20.28 -20.58
C ASP A 72 29.22 -19.25 -20.49
N PHE A 73 30.24 -19.65 -19.76
CA PHE A 73 31.50 -18.92 -19.61
C PHE A 73 32.44 -19.07 -20.82
N GLY A 74 31.94 -19.51 -21.99
CA GLY A 74 32.76 -19.63 -23.20
C GLY A 74 33.33 -18.29 -23.68
N ALA A 75 32.63 -17.20 -23.34
CA ALA A 75 33.08 -15.84 -23.54
C ALA A 75 33.75 -15.25 -22.28
N ALA A 76 33.99 -15.97 -21.18
CA ALA A 76 34.53 -15.37 -19.96
C ALA A 76 36.06 -15.15 -20.02
N ARG A 77 36.59 -14.30 -19.13
CA ARG A 77 38.04 -14.07 -18.97
C ARG A 77 38.38 -13.63 -17.55
N GLU A 78 39.53 -14.08 -17.05
CA GLU A 78 40.14 -13.54 -15.83
C GLU A 78 40.74 -12.16 -16.11
N LEU A 79 40.28 -11.15 -15.38
CA LEU A 79 40.72 -9.75 -15.49
C LEU A 79 40.69 -9.07 -14.12
N GLY A 80 41.74 -8.31 -13.82
CA GLY A 80 41.76 -7.36 -12.71
C GLY A 80 40.80 -6.17 -12.94
N ASP A 81 40.46 -5.46 -11.87
CA ASP A 81 39.51 -4.33 -11.86
C ASP A 81 39.81 -3.24 -12.91
N ASP A 82 41.10 -2.96 -13.08
CA ASP A 82 41.61 -1.90 -13.96
C ASP A 82 42.15 -2.47 -15.28
N GLU A 83 42.06 -3.78 -15.49
CA GLU A 83 42.55 -4.43 -16.70
C GLU A 83 41.54 -4.29 -17.85
N GLN A 84 42.08 -4.00 -19.03
CA GLN A 84 41.29 -3.80 -20.24
C GLN A 84 41.56 -4.90 -21.27
N PHE A 85 40.57 -5.22 -22.10
CA PHE A 85 40.69 -6.27 -23.12
C PHE A 85 40.25 -5.84 -24.53
N VAL A 86 40.61 -6.66 -25.53
CA VAL A 86 40.49 -6.38 -26.97
C VAL A 86 39.64 -7.43 -27.71
N SER A 87 39.43 -8.62 -27.14
CA SER A 87 38.68 -9.72 -27.77
C SER A 87 37.16 -9.49 -27.79
N VAL A 88 36.44 -10.03 -28.78
CA VAL A 88 35.04 -9.69 -29.06
C VAL A 88 34.13 -10.92 -29.05
N TYR A 89 33.13 -10.93 -28.17
CA TYR A 89 32.12 -11.98 -28.00
C TYR A 89 30.80 -11.36 -27.52
N GLY A 90 29.67 -12.01 -27.79
CA GLY A 90 28.37 -11.72 -27.17
C GLY A 90 27.19 -11.62 -28.15
N THR A 91 25.99 -11.39 -27.60
CA THR A 91 24.72 -11.37 -28.36
C THR A 91 24.31 -9.94 -28.71
N GLU A 92 24.06 -9.68 -30.00
CA GLU A 92 23.94 -8.33 -30.60
C GLU A 92 23.09 -7.36 -29.77
N GLU A 93 21.94 -7.79 -29.24
CA GLU A 93 20.99 -6.94 -28.53
C GLU A 93 21.42 -6.53 -27.10
N TYR A 94 22.43 -7.20 -26.52
CA TYR A 94 22.89 -7.02 -25.13
C TYR A 94 24.31 -6.46 -25.04
N LEU A 95 24.96 -6.21 -26.18
CA LEU A 95 26.32 -5.70 -26.23
C LEU A 95 26.40 -4.22 -25.90
N HIS A 96 27.44 -3.84 -25.15
CA HIS A 96 27.85 -2.45 -24.97
C HIS A 96 28.15 -1.80 -26.34
N PRO A 97 27.81 -0.51 -26.58
CA PRO A 97 27.98 0.15 -27.89
C PRO A 97 29.40 0.06 -28.46
N ASP A 98 30.44 0.27 -27.63
CA ASP A 98 31.84 0.12 -28.08
C ASP A 98 32.18 -1.32 -28.50
N VAL A 99 31.57 -2.33 -27.86
CA VAL A 99 31.76 -3.75 -28.22
C VAL A 99 30.98 -4.05 -29.50
N TYR A 100 29.76 -3.52 -29.62
CA TYR A 100 28.90 -3.67 -30.78
C TYR A 100 29.55 -3.12 -32.05
N GLU A 101 30.14 -1.92 -31.99
CA GLU A 101 30.82 -1.29 -33.13
C GLU A 101 31.93 -2.17 -33.72
N ARG A 102 32.68 -2.84 -32.85
CA ARG A 102 33.75 -3.73 -33.27
C ARG A 102 33.24 -5.12 -33.69
N ALA A 103 32.33 -5.70 -32.91
CA ALA A 103 31.80 -7.05 -33.11
C ALA A 103 30.93 -7.17 -34.35
N VAL A 104 30.01 -6.20 -34.48
CA VAL A 104 28.90 -6.27 -35.42
C VAL A 104 29.18 -5.41 -36.63
N LEU A 105 29.62 -4.16 -36.44
CA LEU A 105 29.95 -3.25 -37.56
C LEU A 105 31.35 -3.47 -38.14
N ARG A 106 32.20 -4.29 -37.48
CA ARG A 106 33.57 -4.61 -37.89
C ARG A 106 34.44 -3.38 -38.14
N LYS A 107 34.18 -2.27 -37.44
CA LYS A 107 34.98 -1.05 -37.57
C LYS A 107 36.29 -1.17 -36.78
N PRO A 108 37.42 -0.74 -37.35
CA PRO A 108 38.69 -0.74 -36.65
C PRO A 108 38.65 0.32 -35.55
N GLN A 109 38.54 -0.11 -34.29
CA GLN A 109 38.55 0.78 -33.15
C GLN A 109 39.59 0.30 -32.13
N GLN A 110 40.42 1.24 -31.64
CA GLN A 110 41.46 0.99 -30.65
C GLN A 110 40.96 1.13 -29.19
N LYS A 111 39.65 1.28 -28.98
CA LYS A 111 39.08 1.35 -27.63
C LYS A 111 39.23 0.01 -26.94
N VAL A 112 39.69 0.08 -25.70
CA VAL A 112 39.87 -1.09 -24.85
C VAL A 112 38.65 -1.20 -23.93
N TYR A 113 38.18 -2.43 -23.71
CA TYR A 113 36.97 -2.69 -22.95
C TYR A 113 37.31 -2.93 -21.48
N GLY A 114 36.62 -2.26 -20.57
CA GLY A 114 36.72 -2.51 -19.13
C GLY A 114 35.71 -3.53 -18.63
N VAL A 115 35.76 -3.83 -17.33
CA VAL A 115 34.80 -4.71 -16.64
C VAL A 115 33.35 -4.19 -16.68
N THR A 116 33.15 -2.90 -16.96
CA THR A 116 31.84 -2.23 -17.02
C THR A 116 30.95 -2.69 -18.18
N VAL A 117 31.49 -3.42 -19.17
CA VAL A 117 30.66 -3.98 -20.26
C VAL A 117 29.60 -4.96 -19.75
N ASP A 118 29.88 -5.69 -18.67
CA ASP A 118 28.93 -6.62 -18.06
C ASP A 118 27.76 -5.86 -17.41
N LEU A 119 28.01 -4.65 -16.87
CA LEU A 119 26.96 -3.81 -16.30
C LEU A 119 25.95 -3.35 -17.36
N TRP A 120 26.40 -3.06 -18.58
CA TRP A 120 25.50 -2.76 -19.70
C TRP A 120 24.61 -3.97 -20.02
N SER A 121 25.21 -5.15 -20.19
CA SER A 121 24.48 -6.38 -20.50
C SER A 121 23.48 -6.77 -19.39
N ILE A 122 23.84 -6.55 -18.13
CA ILE A 122 22.93 -6.67 -16.98
C ILE A 122 21.81 -5.64 -17.06
N GLY A 123 22.10 -4.38 -17.37
CA GLY A 123 21.08 -3.33 -17.52
C GLY A 123 20.04 -3.67 -18.59
N VAL A 124 20.49 -4.13 -19.76
CA VAL A 124 19.58 -4.59 -20.83
C VAL A 124 18.76 -5.79 -20.37
N THR A 125 19.39 -6.74 -19.67
CA THR A 125 18.72 -7.92 -19.12
C THR A 125 17.65 -7.58 -18.08
N LEU A 126 17.95 -6.67 -17.14
CA LEU A 126 17.01 -6.23 -16.11
C LEU A 126 15.87 -5.42 -16.73
N TYR A 127 16.15 -4.54 -17.70
CA TYR A 127 15.08 -3.85 -18.43
C TYR A 127 14.16 -4.83 -19.15
N HIS A 128 14.73 -5.83 -19.84
CA HIS A 128 13.96 -6.86 -20.53
C HIS A 128 13.13 -7.70 -19.55
N ALA A 129 13.67 -8.05 -18.39
CA ALA A 129 12.92 -8.74 -17.34
C ALA A 129 11.79 -7.89 -16.76
N ALA A 130 12.00 -6.58 -16.59
CA ALA A 130 11.00 -5.66 -16.03
C ALA A 130 9.86 -5.33 -17.02
N THR A 131 10.13 -5.32 -18.32
CA THR A 131 9.19 -4.80 -19.34
C THR A 131 8.74 -5.84 -20.37
N GLY A 132 9.43 -6.97 -20.47
CA GLY A 132 9.20 -7.97 -21.53
C GLY A 132 9.68 -7.54 -22.92
N SER A 133 10.29 -6.35 -23.03
CA SER A 133 10.80 -5.78 -24.28
C SER A 133 12.25 -5.30 -24.12
N LEU A 134 12.99 -5.23 -25.23
CA LEU A 134 14.34 -4.66 -25.21
C LEU A 134 14.29 -3.12 -25.05
N PRO A 135 15.29 -2.51 -24.38
CA PRO A 135 15.32 -1.06 -24.18
C PRO A 135 15.60 -0.27 -25.45
N PHE A 136 16.38 -0.82 -26.39
CA PHE A 136 16.80 -0.13 -27.60
C PHE A 136 16.32 -0.88 -28.84
N VAL A 137 15.44 -0.24 -29.60
CA VAL A 137 14.75 -0.88 -30.73
C VAL A 137 14.80 0.04 -31.96
N PRO A 138 15.60 -0.26 -32.99
CA PRO A 138 15.57 0.46 -34.25
C PRO A 138 14.36 0.05 -35.09
N PHE A 139 13.98 0.90 -36.04
CA PHE A 139 12.92 0.57 -37.00
C PHE A 139 13.30 -0.67 -37.81
N GLY A 140 12.36 -1.61 -37.98
CA GLY A 140 12.59 -2.90 -38.64
C GLY A 140 13.31 -3.95 -37.75
N GLY A 141 13.77 -3.58 -36.56
CA GLY A 141 14.39 -4.46 -35.58
C GLY A 141 15.92 -4.55 -35.67
N SER A 142 16.57 -4.84 -34.53
CA SER A 142 18.02 -4.73 -34.34
C SER A 142 18.86 -5.60 -35.28
N ARG A 143 18.30 -6.70 -35.78
CA ARG A 143 18.99 -7.61 -36.71
C ARG A 143 19.14 -7.04 -38.11
N TRP A 144 18.20 -6.21 -38.55
CA TRP A 144 18.14 -5.68 -39.91
C TRP A 144 18.74 -4.28 -40.03
N ASN A 145 18.73 -3.51 -38.94
CA ASN A 145 19.23 -2.13 -38.92
C ASN A 145 20.31 -1.92 -37.86
N LYS A 146 21.50 -2.47 -38.15
CA LYS A 146 22.64 -2.52 -37.22
C LYS A 146 23.24 -1.15 -36.96
N GLU A 147 23.28 -0.30 -37.99
CA GLU A 147 23.74 1.09 -37.91
C GLU A 147 22.82 1.93 -37.03
N ALA A 148 21.48 1.80 -37.18
CA ALA A 148 20.55 2.50 -36.31
C ALA A 148 20.63 2.00 -34.87
N MET A 149 20.81 0.69 -34.64
CA MET A 149 21.03 0.13 -33.29
C MET A 149 22.26 0.75 -32.62
N TYR A 150 23.38 0.84 -33.35
CA TYR A 150 24.58 1.49 -32.85
C TYR A 150 24.35 2.98 -32.59
N LYS A 151 23.65 3.69 -33.47
CA LYS A 151 23.29 5.10 -33.28
C LYS A 151 22.47 5.30 -32.01
N ILE A 152 21.43 4.51 -31.79
CA ILE A 152 20.58 4.56 -30.59
C ILE A 152 21.42 4.30 -29.33
N THR A 153 22.29 3.30 -29.33
CA THR A 153 23.04 2.96 -28.12
C THR A 153 24.19 3.92 -27.81
N SER A 154 24.80 4.53 -28.83
CA SER A 154 25.94 5.45 -28.68
C SER A 154 25.54 6.93 -28.49
N GLU A 155 24.47 7.39 -29.15
CA GLU A 155 23.96 8.77 -29.04
C GLU A 155 22.91 8.95 -27.93
N LYS A 156 22.73 7.92 -27.09
CA LYS A 156 21.75 7.93 -26.00
C LYS A 156 22.00 9.11 -25.04
N PRO A 157 20.97 9.92 -24.72
CA PRO A 157 21.12 10.99 -23.75
C PRO A 157 21.36 10.43 -22.33
N PRO A 158 22.07 11.17 -21.46
CA PRO A 158 22.24 10.80 -20.05
C PRO A 158 20.88 10.61 -19.37
N GLY A 159 20.76 9.56 -18.55
CA GLY A 159 19.52 9.26 -17.83
C GLY A 159 18.47 8.46 -18.62
N ALA A 160 18.51 8.45 -19.95
CA ALA A 160 17.57 7.64 -20.72
C ALA A 160 17.86 6.15 -20.54
N ILE A 161 16.80 5.37 -20.32
CA ILE A 161 16.85 3.92 -20.10
C ILE A 161 16.34 3.12 -21.30
N ALA A 162 15.65 3.77 -22.25
CA ALA A 162 15.16 3.17 -23.48
C ALA A 162 15.13 4.17 -24.64
N GLY A 163 15.21 3.65 -25.87
CA GLY A 163 15.16 4.42 -27.11
C GLY A 163 14.53 3.60 -28.23
N VAL A 164 13.38 4.06 -28.75
CA VAL A 164 12.64 3.36 -29.80
C VAL A 164 12.54 4.24 -31.04
N GLN A 165 12.81 3.66 -32.21
CA GLN A 165 12.62 4.32 -33.49
C GLN A 165 11.37 3.75 -34.18
N GLY A 166 10.30 4.56 -34.26
CA GLY A 166 9.01 4.14 -34.79
C GLY A 166 8.92 4.08 -36.33
N GLU A 167 9.75 4.85 -37.03
CA GLU A 167 9.71 4.99 -38.50
C GLU A 167 11.11 4.87 -39.10
N GLU A 168 11.19 4.48 -40.38
CA GLU A 168 12.45 4.38 -41.11
C GLU A 168 13.14 5.74 -41.17
N ASN A 169 14.36 5.84 -40.62
CA ASN A 169 15.12 7.10 -40.48
C ASN A 169 14.42 8.20 -39.67
N GLY A 170 13.38 7.86 -38.90
CA GLY A 170 12.68 8.78 -38.00
C GLY A 170 13.50 9.13 -36.75
N SER A 171 12.96 10.06 -35.94
CA SER A 171 13.51 10.40 -34.64
C SER A 171 13.45 9.24 -33.65
N ILE A 172 14.39 9.21 -32.70
CA ILE A 172 14.40 8.23 -31.61
C ILE A 172 13.59 8.81 -30.45
N GLU A 173 12.59 8.06 -30.00
CA GLU A 173 11.80 8.36 -28.81
C GLU A 173 12.55 7.84 -27.58
N TRP A 174 13.11 8.75 -26.78
CA TRP A 174 13.82 8.43 -25.55
C TRP A 174 12.87 8.35 -24.37
N SER A 175 13.00 7.31 -23.55
CA SER A 175 12.29 7.19 -22.28
C SER A 175 13.25 7.21 -21.09
N TYR A 176 12.82 7.89 -20.03
CA TYR A 176 13.50 8.01 -18.74
C TYR A 176 12.78 7.23 -17.64
N GLU A 177 11.63 6.65 -17.97
CA GLU A 177 10.80 5.87 -17.05
C GLU A 177 10.44 4.52 -17.66
N LEU A 178 10.09 3.56 -16.80
CA LEU A 178 9.56 2.28 -17.25
C LEU A 178 8.13 2.47 -17.78
N PRO A 179 7.73 1.76 -18.85
CA PRO A 179 6.43 1.96 -19.49
C PRO A 179 5.26 1.69 -18.53
N LEU A 180 4.10 2.31 -18.77
CA LEU A 180 2.90 2.08 -17.97
C LEU A 180 2.44 0.61 -17.95
N THR A 181 2.78 -0.16 -18.99
CA THR A 181 2.50 -1.60 -19.07
C THR A 181 3.39 -2.44 -18.15
N CYS A 182 4.50 -1.89 -17.64
CA CYS A 182 5.40 -2.55 -16.71
C CYS A 182 4.68 -2.87 -15.39
N ARG A 183 4.77 -4.14 -14.98
CA ARG A 183 4.09 -4.71 -13.80
C ARG A 183 4.69 -4.30 -12.45
N LEU A 184 5.87 -3.69 -12.45
CA LEU A 184 6.51 -3.26 -11.21
C LEU A 184 5.75 -2.08 -10.59
N SER A 185 5.61 -2.11 -9.28
CA SER A 185 5.03 -1.07 -8.46
C SER A 185 5.87 0.21 -8.53
N THR A 186 5.23 1.36 -8.34
CA THR A 186 5.94 2.66 -8.29
C THR A 186 7.06 2.64 -7.26
N GLY A 187 6.84 2.00 -6.11
CA GLY A 187 7.84 1.86 -5.05
C GLY A 187 9.10 1.09 -5.46
N LEU A 188 9.02 0.17 -6.43
CA LEU A 188 10.20 -0.51 -6.98
C LEU A 188 10.76 0.21 -8.22
N LYS A 189 9.91 0.84 -9.04
CA LYS A 189 10.34 1.63 -10.20
C LYS A 189 11.25 2.79 -9.78
N GLU A 190 10.90 3.50 -8.71
CA GLU A 190 11.66 4.64 -8.18
C GLU A 190 13.15 4.34 -7.93
N PRO A 191 13.54 3.29 -7.18
CA PRO A 191 14.94 2.96 -6.99
C PRO A 191 15.56 2.21 -8.18
N LEU A 192 14.78 1.47 -8.98
CA LEU A 192 15.30 0.69 -10.10
C LEU A 192 15.71 1.56 -11.31
N VAL A 193 14.93 2.59 -11.63
CA VAL A 193 15.19 3.46 -12.80
C VAL A 193 16.56 4.15 -12.72
N PRO A 194 16.97 4.76 -11.60
CA PRO A 194 18.33 5.29 -11.43
C PRO A 194 19.42 4.25 -11.64
N ILE A 195 19.24 3.02 -11.14
CA ILE A 195 20.21 1.93 -11.35
C ILE A 195 20.34 1.66 -12.86
N LEU A 196 19.23 1.46 -13.56
CA LEU A 196 19.22 1.22 -15.01
C LEU A 196 19.87 2.37 -15.78
N ALA A 197 19.55 3.62 -15.45
CA ALA A 197 20.08 4.80 -16.11
C ALA A 197 21.61 4.93 -16.00
N ASN A 198 22.18 4.50 -14.87
CA ASN A 198 23.62 4.63 -14.61
C ASN A 198 24.44 3.43 -15.10
N ILE A 199 23.85 2.24 -15.24
CA ILE A 199 24.53 1.06 -15.81
C ILE A 199 24.34 0.93 -17.32
N LEU A 200 23.26 1.50 -17.86
CA LEU A 200 23.07 1.72 -19.29
C LEU A 200 23.72 3.06 -19.69
N GLU A 201 25.00 3.24 -19.38
CA GLU A 201 25.76 4.43 -19.76
C GLU A 201 26.87 4.03 -20.74
N ALA A 202 26.88 4.67 -21.92
CA ALA A 202 27.81 4.35 -23.00
C ALA A 202 29.21 4.91 -22.73
N ASP A 203 29.29 6.04 -22.01
CA ASP A 203 30.57 6.58 -21.55
C ASP A 203 31.03 5.82 -20.30
N GLN A 204 32.00 4.92 -20.46
CA GLN A 204 32.56 4.13 -19.37
C GLN A 204 33.08 4.96 -18.18
N LYS A 205 33.39 6.25 -18.35
CA LYS A 205 33.81 7.14 -17.25
C LYS A 205 32.65 7.63 -16.40
N LYS A 206 31.45 7.73 -16.97
CA LYS A 206 30.22 8.17 -16.30
C LYS A 206 29.41 6.98 -15.77
N CYS A 207 29.61 5.79 -16.34
CA CYS A 207 29.01 4.56 -15.90
C CYS A 207 29.37 4.24 -14.44
N TRP A 208 28.42 3.67 -13.69
CA TRP A 208 28.69 3.17 -12.35
C TRP A 208 29.75 2.08 -12.34
N ARG A 209 30.45 1.97 -11.21
CA ARG A 209 31.32 0.84 -10.91
C ARG A 209 30.52 -0.25 -10.18
N PHE A 210 31.06 -1.47 -10.18
CA PHE A 210 30.43 -2.62 -9.51
C PHE A 210 30.09 -2.38 -8.05
N ASN A 211 30.96 -1.74 -7.26
CA ASN A 211 30.70 -1.48 -5.84
C ASN A 211 29.44 -0.64 -5.63
N GLN A 212 29.23 0.38 -6.46
CA GLN A 212 28.03 1.21 -6.39
C GLN A 212 26.80 0.44 -6.87
N PHE A 213 26.90 -0.29 -7.99
CA PHE A 213 25.83 -1.16 -8.46
C PHE A 213 25.38 -2.15 -7.37
N PHE A 214 26.31 -2.88 -6.75
CA PHE A 214 26.01 -3.84 -5.69
C PHE A 214 25.38 -3.17 -4.46
N ALA A 215 25.92 -2.04 -4.01
CA ALA A 215 25.36 -1.30 -2.88
C ALA A 215 23.89 -0.89 -3.13
N GLU A 216 23.60 -0.31 -4.29
CA GLU A 216 22.26 0.17 -4.65
C GLU A 216 21.27 -0.99 -4.88
N THR A 217 21.71 -2.09 -5.50
CA THR A 217 20.85 -3.27 -5.65
C THR A 217 20.59 -3.98 -4.32
N ASN A 218 21.60 -4.07 -3.44
CA ASN A 218 21.42 -4.67 -2.12
C ASN A 218 20.56 -3.79 -1.21
N ASP A 219 20.61 -2.47 -1.36
CA ASP A 219 19.69 -1.56 -0.68
C ASP A 219 18.22 -1.87 -1.04
N ILE A 220 17.90 -2.14 -2.31
CA ILE A 220 16.56 -2.58 -2.70
C ILE A 220 16.21 -3.93 -2.06
N LEU A 221 17.11 -4.92 -2.17
CA LEU A 221 16.85 -6.31 -1.77
C LEU A 221 16.72 -6.50 -0.25
N THR A 222 17.25 -5.57 0.55
CA THR A 222 17.19 -5.63 2.02
C THR A 222 15.97 -4.95 2.63
N ARG A 223 15.20 -4.21 1.81
CA ARG A 223 13.97 -3.55 2.26
C ARG A 223 12.83 -4.55 2.44
N ILE A 224 12.06 -4.35 3.51
CA ILE A 224 10.76 -4.97 3.67
C ILE A 224 9.72 -4.21 2.84
N VAL A 225 8.62 -4.89 2.56
CA VAL A 225 7.52 -4.35 1.77
C VAL A 225 6.28 -4.22 2.65
N VAL A 226 5.68 -3.03 2.66
CA VAL A 226 4.39 -2.76 3.30
C VAL A 226 3.41 -2.30 2.23
N ASP A 227 2.32 -3.03 2.05
CA ASP A 227 1.24 -2.70 1.11
C ASP A 227 0.25 -1.74 1.79
N VAL A 228 0.00 -0.61 1.15
CA VAL A 228 -0.88 0.46 1.65
C VAL A 228 -1.96 0.75 0.61
N PHE A 229 -3.21 0.87 1.03
CA PHE A 229 -4.31 1.27 0.17
C PHE A 229 -4.84 2.64 0.60
N CYS A 230 -4.70 3.66 -0.26
CA CYS A 230 -5.24 4.99 -0.02
C CYS A 230 -6.73 5.00 -0.34
N LEU A 231 -7.55 4.99 0.70
CA LEU A 231 -9.01 4.90 0.57
C LEU A 231 -9.63 6.11 -0.16
N PRO A 232 -9.24 7.38 0.12
CA PRO A 232 -9.78 8.53 -0.61
C PRO A 232 -9.43 8.50 -2.11
N GLN A 233 -8.20 8.14 -2.45
CA GLN A 233 -7.70 8.15 -3.83
C GLN A 233 -8.04 6.88 -4.61
N ALA A 234 -8.53 5.82 -3.95
CA ALA A 234 -8.78 4.52 -4.55
C ALA A 234 -7.52 3.89 -5.21
N SER A 235 -6.36 4.03 -4.56
CA SER A 235 -5.06 3.62 -5.10
C SER A 235 -4.29 2.71 -4.16
N SER A 236 -3.62 1.70 -4.73
CA SER A 236 -2.74 0.77 -4.01
C SER A 236 -1.28 1.16 -4.18
N HIS A 237 -0.53 1.07 -3.09
CA HIS A 237 0.87 1.47 -3.00
C HIS A 237 1.69 0.38 -2.33
N ARG A 238 2.92 0.22 -2.81
CA ARG A 238 3.90 -0.70 -2.24
C ARG A 238 5.07 0.10 -1.69
N ILE A 239 5.23 0.07 -0.38
CA ILE A 239 6.22 0.88 0.33
C ILE A 239 7.44 0.01 0.64
N TYR A 240 8.55 0.30 -0.02
CA TYR A 240 9.85 -0.33 0.21
C TYR A 240 10.63 0.43 1.27
N ILE A 241 10.76 -0.17 2.45
CA ILE A 241 11.41 0.45 3.61
C ILE A 241 12.35 -0.52 4.31
N HIS A 242 13.45 -0.02 4.86
CA HIS A 242 14.35 -0.84 5.66
C HIS A 242 13.70 -1.25 6.99
N SER A 243 13.93 -2.50 7.43
CA SER A 243 13.36 -3.03 8.68
C SER A 243 13.69 -2.20 9.92
N TYR A 244 14.89 -1.60 9.96
CA TYR A 244 15.40 -0.77 11.05
C TYR A 244 14.98 0.71 10.97
N ASN A 245 14.30 1.14 9.90
CA ASN A 245 13.81 2.51 9.81
C ASN A 245 12.66 2.74 10.78
N THR A 246 12.49 3.97 11.24
CA THR A 246 11.37 4.33 12.13
C THR A 246 10.06 4.42 11.36
N THR A 247 8.96 4.29 12.07
CA THR A 247 7.61 4.57 11.58
C THR A 247 7.52 5.96 10.93
N THR A 248 8.22 6.99 11.44
CA THR A 248 8.25 8.32 10.79
C THR A 248 8.73 8.25 9.34
N LYS A 249 9.80 7.48 9.06
CA LYS A 249 10.28 7.28 7.68
C LYS A 249 9.27 6.53 6.82
N PHE A 250 8.48 5.63 7.41
CA PHE A 250 7.37 4.97 6.73
C PHE A 250 6.29 5.98 6.33
N LEU A 251 5.89 6.87 7.24
CA LEU A 251 4.90 7.92 6.95
C LEU A 251 5.39 8.86 5.84
N ASP A 252 6.69 9.21 5.83
CA ASP A 252 7.30 10.02 4.78
C ASP A 252 7.34 9.27 3.43
N ALA A 253 7.61 7.97 3.44
CA ALA A 253 7.61 7.14 2.23
C ALA A 253 6.19 6.99 1.65
N VAL A 254 5.17 6.91 2.51
CA VAL A 254 3.76 6.95 2.09
C VAL A 254 3.43 8.32 1.48
N PHE A 255 3.83 9.42 2.14
CA PHE A 255 3.63 10.77 1.62
C PHE A 255 4.21 10.96 0.22
N LYS A 256 5.40 10.43 -0.08
CA LYS A 256 5.99 10.52 -1.42
C LYS A 256 5.12 9.90 -2.52
N GLN A 257 4.38 8.83 -2.22
CA GLN A 257 3.55 8.14 -3.21
C GLN A 257 2.10 8.61 -3.23
N THR A 258 1.56 9.08 -2.10
CA THR A 258 0.15 9.45 -1.95
C THR A 258 -0.08 10.97 -1.86
N ASN A 259 0.95 11.75 -1.58
CA ASN A 259 0.87 13.18 -1.25
C ASN A 259 0.03 13.49 0.01
N VAL A 260 -0.27 12.49 0.85
CA VAL A 260 -0.96 12.68 2.15
C VAL A 260 0.07 12.97 3.24
N ALA A 261 0.07 14.17 3.81
CA ALA A 261 1.06 14.56 4.81
C ALA A 261 1.02 13.65 6.06
N PRO A 262 2.16 13.36 6.72
CA PRO A 262 2.22 12.41 7.86
C PRO A 262 1.20 12.65 8.97
N HIS A 263 0.93 13.91 9.34
CA HIS A 263 -0.05 14.27 10.36
C HIS A 263 -1.51 14.13 9.93
N HIS A 264 -1.74 13.90 8.63
CA HIS A 264 -3.06 13.61 8.06
C HIS A 264 -3.28 12.12 7.78
N GLN A 265 -2.32 11.24 8.12
CA GLN A 265 -2.40 9.82 7.84
C GLN A 265 -3.04 9.08 9.03
N GLU A 266 -4.22 8.52 8.83
CA GLU A 266 -4.84 7.54 9.74
C GLU A 266 -4.88 6.16 9.10
N TYR A 267 -4.54 5.12 9.87
CA TYR A 267 -4.48 3.76 9.35
C TYR A 267 -5.54 2.85 9.98
N TYR A 268 -6.00 1.90 9.17
CA TYR A 268 -6.88 0.81 9.59
C TYR A 268 -6.29 -0.52 9.13
N PHE A 269 -6.39 -1.53 9.98
CA PHE A 269 -5.98 -2.90 9.68
C PHE A 269 -6.95 -3.89 10.34
N GLU A 270 -7.41 -4.88 9.58
CA GLU A 270 -8.30 -5.95 10.06
C GLU A 270 -9.52 -5.47 10.86
N GLY A 271 -10.11 -4.34 10.46
CA GLY A 271 -11.33 -3.78 11.08
C GLY A 271 -11.11 -2.82 12.24
N HIS A 272 -9.85 -2.58 12.63
CA HIS A 272 -9.51 -1.70 13.74
C HIS A 272 -8.66 -0.52 13.27
N GLN A 273 -8.76 0.59 13.99
CA GLN A 273 -7.81 1.70 13.84
C GLN A 273 -6.43 1.20 14.28
N TYR A 274 -5.43 1.41 13.44
CA TYR A 274 -4.06 0.96 13.64
C TYR A 274 -3.19 2.16 13.97
N GLU A 275 -2.87 2.34 15.26
CA GLU A 275 -2.01 3.42 15.72
C GLU A 275 -0.54 3.08 15.51
N LEU A 276 0.12 3.93 14.73
CA LEU A 276 1.52 3.80 14.39
C LEU A 276 2.36 4.64 15.36
N ASP A 277 3.05 3.99 16.30
CA ASP A 277 3.99 4.69 17.19
C ASP A 277 5.21 5.19 16.38
N PRO A 278 5.48 6.51 16.34
CA PRO A 278 6.58 7.10 15.60
C PRO A 278 7.97 6.54 15.96
N ASN A 279 8.14 6.05 17.19
CA ASN A 279 9.42 5.59 17.72
C ASN A 279 9.71 4.11 17.43
N LEU A 280 8.70 3.36 16.99
CA LEU A 280 8.88 1.96 16.62
C LEU A 280 9.56 1.82 15.26
N GLN A 281 10.13 0.64 15.03
CA GLN A 281 10.80 0.29 13.78
C GLN A 281 9.80 -0.29 12.77
N ALA A 282 10.05 -0.12 11.48
CA ALA A 282 9.19 -0.59 10.41
C ALA A 282 8.94 -2.11 10.47
N GLN A 283 9.87 -2.89 11.01
CA GLN A 283 9.68 -4.32 11.23
C GLN A 283 8.55 -4.68 12.21
N SER A 284 8.14 -3.76 13.09
CA SER A 284 7.00 -3.97 13.99
C SER A 284 5.65 -3.65 13.35
N ILE A 285 5.64 -3.08 12.13
CA ILE A 285 4.41 -2.88 11.36
C ILE A 285 3.83 -4.26 11.02
N CYS A 286 2.51 -4.40 11.10
CA CYS A 286 1.82 -5.64 10.78
C CYS A 286 2.16 -6.13 9.37
N ARG A 287 2.18 -7.45 9.20
CA ARG A 287 2.43 -8.05 7.88
C ARG A 287 1.23 -7.80 6.97
N THR A 288 1.48 -7.11 5.85
CA THR A 288 0.48 -6.78 4.85
C THR A 288 0.62 -7.65 3.60
N THR A 289 -0.42 -7.68 2.79
CA THR A 289 -0.38 -8.20 1.41
C THR A 289 -1.19 -7.29 0.51
N GLU A 290 -1.08 -7.44 -0.82
CA GLU A 290 -1.94 -6.71 -1.76
C GLU A 290 -3.45 -6.93 -1.54
N HIS A 291 -3.84 -8.05 -0.92
CA HIS A 291 -5.25 -8.35 -0.58
C HIS A 291 -5.63 -7.90 0.84
N ASN A 292 -4.65 -7.75 1.72
CA ASN A 292 -4.82 -7.24 3.08
C ASN A 292 -3.80 -6.11 3.38
N PRO A 293 -3.91 -4.95 2.68
CA PRO A 293 -3.04 -3.81 2.94
C PRO A 293 -3.47 -3.04 4.19
N LEU A 294 -2.56 -2.18 4.67
CA LEU A 294 -2.92 -1.09 5.57
C LEU A 294 -3.83 -0.09 4.82
N THR A 295 -5.04 0.12 5.32
CA THR A 295 -5.97 1.10 4.72
C THR A 295 -5.67 2.49 5.27
N LEU A 296 -5.22 3.39 4.41
CA LEU A 296 -4.95 4.79 4.72
C LEU A 296 -6.19 5.64 4.49
N LEU A 297 -6.59 6.39 5.52
CA LEU A 297 -7.59 7.46 5.47
C LEU A 297 -6.89 8.80 5.66
N SER A 298 -7.08 9.72 4.70
CA SER A 298 -6.64 11.11 4.84
C SER A 298 -7.63 11.90 5.69
N ILE A 299 -7.12 12.65 6.67
CA ILE A 299 -7.91 13.61 7.47
C ILE A 299 -7.72 15.07 7.03
N ALA A 300 -7.13 15.30 5.86
CA ALA A 300 -7.00 16.64 5.32
C ALA A 300 -8.37 17.33 5.15
N GLU A 301 -8.40 18.65 5.31
CA GLU A 301 -9.65 19.42 5.23
C GLU A 301 -10.22 19.46 3.80
N GLN A 302 -9.34 19.40 2.80
CA GLN A 302 -9.71 19.38 1.38
C GLN A 302 -9.96 17.95 0.91
N PRO A 303 -11.04 17.70 0.14
CA PRO A 303 -11.26 16.40 -0.47
C PRO A 303 -10.16 16.11 -1.49
N GLU A 304 -9.60 14.90 -1.42
CA GLU A 304 -8.63 14.42 -2.39
C GLU A 304 -9.33 13.91 -3.66
N ASP A 305 -8.72 14.14 -4.81
CA ASP A 305 -9.23 13.64 -6.08
C ASP A 305 -9.12 12.12 -6.13
N VAL A 306 -10.18 11.48 -6.62
CA VAL A 306 -10.19 10.03 -6.83
C VAL A 306 -9.30 9.71 -8.03
N VAL A 307 -8.19 9.01 -7.79
CA VAL A 307 -7.22 8.63 -8.83
C VAL A 307 -7.61 7.30 -9.48
N GLY A 308 -7.97 6.31 -8.67
CA GLY A 308 -8.29 4.97 -9.13
C GLY A 308 -7.08 4.17 -9.65
N VAL A 309 -7.37 3.03 -10.28
CA VAL A 309 -6.37 2.16 -10.92
C VAL A 309 -5.94 2.79 -12.25
N ARG A 310 -4.65 3.10 -12.39
CA ARG A 310 -4.06 3.59 -13.64
C ARG A 310 -3.66 2.43 -14.55
N TYR A 311 -4.18 2.42 -15.77
CA TYR A 311 -3.80 1.46 -16.80
C TYR A 311 -3.91 2.06 -18.21
N ARG A 312 -3.20 1.46 -19.18
CA ARG A 312 -3.34 1.79 -20.60
C ARG A 312 -4.46 0.97 -21.21
N ASP A 313 -5.24 1.57 -22.11
CA ASP A 313 -6.32 0.88 -22.83
C ASP A 313 -5.82 -0.44 -23.45
N PRO A 314 -6.32 -1.60 -22.99
CA PRO A 314 -5.88 -2.89 -23.48
C PRO A 314 -6.14 -3.10 -24.97
N ALA A 315 -7.09 -2.39 -25.59
CA ALA A 315 -7.37 -2.52 -27.02
C ALA A 315 -6.16 -2.13 -27.89
N LEU A 316 -5.31 -1.22 -27.41
CA LEU A 316 -4.11 -0.77 -28.10
C LEU A 316 -2.99 -1.83 -28.15
N GLU A 317 -3.05 -2.83 -27.27
CA GLU A 317 -2.04 -3.88 -27.14
C GLU A 317 -2.31 -5.09 -28.06
N PHE A 318 -3.50 -5.15 -28.68
CA PHE A 318 -3.85 -6.25 -29.58
C PHE A 318 -3.23 -6.06 -30.96
N PRO A 319 -2.56 -7.07 -31.52
CA PRO A 319 -1.95 -6.99 -32.84
C PRO A 319 -3.02 -6.99 -33.95
N LYS A 320 -2.73 -6.28 -35.04
CA LYS A 320 -3.54 -6.36 -36.26
C LYS A 320 -3.30 -7.70 -36.97
N LEU A 321 -4.33 -8.54 -37.05
CA LEU A 321 -4.26 -9.81 -37.76
C LEU A 321 -4.45 -9.58 -39.27
N VAL A 322 -3.38 -9.83 -40.04
CA VAL A 322 -3.40 -9.70 -41.51
C VAL A 322 -4.08 -10.94 -42.12
N PRO A 323 -4.95 -10.85 -43.15
CA PRO A 323 -5.64 -12.03 -43.70
C PRO A 323 -4.74 -13.08 -44.34
N ARG A 324 -3.57 -12.68 -44.87
CA ARG A 324 -2.59 -13.58 -45.50
C ARG A 324 -2.02 -14.56 -44.46
N VAL A 325 -1.86 -15.83 -44.83
CA VAL A 325 -1.18 -16.83 -43.99
C VAL A 325 0.33 -16.63 -44.06
N ASP A 326 0.94 -16.41 -42.90
CA ASP A 326 2.38 -16.40 -42.70
C ASP A 326 2.63 -17.03 -41.34
N VAL A 327 3.09 -18.28 -41.32
CA VAL A 327 3.18 -19.07 -40.08
C VAL A 327 4.10 -18.42 -39.04
N VAL A 328 5.12 -17.68 -39.47
CA VAL A 328 6.05 -17.01 -38.55
C VAL A 328 5.41 -15.76 -37.98
N ALA A 329 4.83 -14.90 -38.84
CA ALA A 329 4.14 -13.69 -38.40
C ALA A 329 2.91 -14.02 -37.55
N ASP A 330 2.15 -15.04 -37.93
CA ASP A 330 0.94 -15.50 -37.24
C ASP A 330 1.27 -16.04 -35.84
N CYS A 331 2.36 -16.80 -35.70
CA CYS A 331 2.81 -17.26 -34.38
C CYS A 331 3.21 -16.08 -33.47
N ARG A 332 3.89 -15.05 -34.01
CA ARG A 332 4.24 -13.83 -33.25
C ARG A 332 3.00 -13.02 -32.87
N ALA A 333 2.06 -12.85 -33.81
CA ALA A 333 0.79 -12.16 -33.55
C ALA A 333 -0.05 -12.92 -32.52
N ALA A 334 -0.12 -14.25 -32.59
CA ALA A 334 -0.81 -15.06 -31.59
C ALA A 334 -0.16 -14.94 -30.20
N LYS A 335 1.18 -14.99 -30.10
CA LYS A 335 1.88 -14.73 -28.83
C LYS A 335 1.48 -13.36 -28.25
N SER A 336 1.53 -12.33 -29.09
CA SER A 336 1.24 -10.95 -28.68
C SER A 336 -0.22 -10.79 -28.25
N ALA A 337 -1.17 -11.40 -28.97
CA ALA A 337 -2.59 -11.40 -28.61
C ALA A 337 -2.86 -12.12 -27.28
N VAL A 338 -2.23 -13.28 -27.04
CA VAL A 338 -2.33 -14.00 -25.75
C VAL A 338 -1.72 -13.16 -24.63
N GLY A 339 -0.58 -12.50 -24.88
CA GLY A 339 0.05 -11.58 -23.93
C GLY A 339 -0.84 -10.38 -23.59
N ALA A 340 -1.51 -9.79 -24.59
CA ALA A 340 -2.48 -8.72 -24.41
C ALA A 340 -3.65 -9.16 -23.51
N VAL A 341 -4.20 -10.37 -23.72
CA VAL A 341 -5.27 -10.92 -22.85
C VAL A 341 -4.79 -11.13 -21.41
N HIS A 342 -3.57 -11.63 -21.21
CA HIS A 342 -2.98 -11.74 -19.86
C HIS A 342 -2.88 -10.37 -19.18
N GLN A 343 -2.50 -9.32 -19.93
CA GLN A 343 -2.48 -7.96 -19.41
C GLN A 343 -3.90 -7.46 -19.07
N THR A 344 -4.87 -7.67 -19.94
CA THR A 344 -6.28 -7.31 -19.69
C THR A 344 -6.81 -8.01 -18.44
N LEU A 345 -6.52 -9.30 -18.25
CA LEU A 345 -6.88 -10.06 -17.05
C LEU A 345 -6.23 -9.51 -15.78
N ARG A 346 -4.96 -9.11 -15.83
CA ARG A 346 -4.29 -8.47 -14.69
C ARG A 346 -4.97 -7.16 -14.31
N ILE A 347 -5.29 -6.33 -15.29
CA ILE A 347 -6.02 -5.07 -15.06
C ILE A 347 -7.40 -5.37 -14.47
N ALA A 348 -8.17 -6.29 -15.06
CA ALA A 348 -9.49 -6.69 -14.54
C ALA A 348 -9.44 -7.16 -13.08
N ARG A 349 -8.43 -7.97 -12.72
CA ARG A 349 -8.20 -8.41 -11.33
C ARG A 349 -7.82 -7.23 -10.41
N ALA A 350 -7.07 -6.26 -10.90
CA ALA A 350 -6.75 -5.04 -10.13
C ALA A 350 -7.99 -4.17 -9.90
N LEU A 351 -8.85 -3.99 -10.92
CA LEU A 351 -10.12 -3.28 -10.80
C LEU A 351 -11.04 -3.96 -9.77
N ARG A 352 -11.21 -5.29 -9.85
CA ARG A 352 -12.01 -6.04 -8.89
C ARG A 352 -11.46 -5.90 -7.46
N ARG A 353 -10.15 -6.06 -7.30
CA ARG A 353 -9.50 -5.92 -5.99
C ARG A 353 -9.67 -4.52 -5.42
N CYS A 354 -9.53 -3.48 -6.25
CA CYS A 354 -9.78 -2.11 -5.80
C CYS A 354 -11.21 -1.97 -5.26
N ARG A 355 -12.24 -2.47 -5.97
CA ARG A 355 -13.64 -2.47 -5.49
C ARG A 355 -13.80 -3.18 -4.14
N GLU A 356 -13.17 -4.35 -3.98
CA GLU A 356 -13.18 -5.11 -2.72
C GLU A 356 -12.54 -4.30 -1.57
N LEU A 357 -11.40 -3.66 -1.82
CA LEU A 357 -10.69 -2.83 -0.85
C LEU A 357 -11.46 -1.55 -0.50
N LEU A 358 -12.11 -0.91 -1.47
CA LEU A 358 -12.98 0.26 -1.26
C LEU A 358 -14.14 -0.09 -0.33
N ALA A 359 -14.88 -1.16 -0.65
CA ALA A 359 -16.01 -1.58 0.16
C ALA A 359 -15.58 -1.95 1.59
N ARG A 360 -14.48 -2.70 1.73
CA ARG A 360 -13.93 -3.10 3.03
C ARG A 360 -13.44 -1.90 3.84
N GLY A 361 -12.65 -1.02 3.23
CA GLY A 361 -12.11 0.17 3.90
C GLY A 361 -13.21 1.12 4.35
N LEU A 362 -14.21 1.37 3.50
CA LEU A 362 -15.34 2.21 3.84
C LEU A 362 -16.20 1.59 4.96
N HIS A 363 -16.40 0.26 4.95
CA HIS A 363 -17.06 -0.45 6.04
C HIS A 363 -16.33 -0.25 7.39
N TRP A 364 -15.00 -0.35 7.41
CA TRP A 364 -14.20 -0.12 8.63
C TRP A 364 -14.31 1.32 9.13
N VAL A 365 -14.20 2.30 8.23
CA VAL A 365 -14.32 3.72 8.60
C VAL A 365 -15.72 4.02 9.14
N ILE A 366 -16.78 3.50 8.51
CA ILE A 366 -18.14 3.70 9.01
C ILE A 366 -18.32 3.05 10.38
N GLY A 367 -17.81 1.84 10.59
CA GLY A 367 -17.84 1.17 11.90
C GLY A 367 -17.17 2.01 12.98
N SER A 368 -16.00 2.57 12.69
CA SER A 368 -15.28 3.48 13.58
C SER A 368 -16.07 4.76 13.88
N LEU A 369 -16.67 5.39 12.86
CA LEU A 369 -17.49 6.59 13.05
C LEU A 369 -18.76 6.32 13.84
N LYS A 370 -19.39 5.15 13.68
CA LYS A 370 -20.54 4.77 14.52
C LYS A 370 -20.15 4.62 15.99
N ALA A 371 -18.99 4.02 16.26
CA ALA A 371 -18.45 3.95 17.61
C ALA A 371 -18.17 5.36 18.17
N GLU A 372 -17.64 6.27 17.35
CA GLU A 372 -17.44 7.67 17.73
C GLU A 372 -18.76 8.39 18.02
N CYS A 373 -19.81 8.19 17.20
CA CYS A 373 -21.15 8.74 17.49
C CYS A 373 -21.65 8.31 18.88
N LEU A 374 -21.47 7.03 19.23
CA LEU A 374 -21.85 6.52 20.55
C LEU A 374 -21.02 7.17 21.67
N ARG A 375 -19.70 7.29 21.50
CA ARG A 375 -18.82 7.98 22.45
C ARG A 375 -19.24 9.44 22.67
N VAL A 376 -19.54 10.18 21.62
CA VAL A 376 -19.97 11.58 21.71
C VAL A 376 -21.35 11.69 22.39
N LEU A 377 -22.26 10.74 22.16
CA LEU A 377 -23.54 10.68 22.88
C LEU A 377 -23.35 10.41 24.37
N GLU A 378 -22.43 9.53 24.75
CA GLU A 378 -22.09 9.25 26.15
C GLU A 378 -21.45 10.47 26.81
N GLN A 379 -20.50 11.15 26.14
CA GLN A 379 -19.91 12.41 26.61
C GLN A 379 -21.00 13.47 26.84
N LYS A 380 -21.92 13.65 25.88
CA LYS A 380 -23.06 14.56 26.01
C LYS A 380 -23.94 14.20 27.21
N ARG A 381 -24.24 12.91 27.40
CA ARG A 381 -25.05 12.44 28.53
C ARG A 381 -24.39 12.74 29.86
N GLY A 382 -23.09 12.44 29.99
CA GLY A 382 -22.31 12.77 31.18
C GLY A 382 -22.29 14.26 31.48
N ALA A 383 -22.05 15.09 30.45
CA ALA A 383 -22.12 16.54 30.52
C ALA A 383 -23.48 17.06 31.02
N LEU A 384 -24.60 16.53 30.51
CA LEU A 384 -25.94 16.89 30.96
C LEU A 384 -26.24 16.46 32.40
N SER A 385 -25.72 15.32 32.84
CA SER A 385 -25.84 14.86 34.23
C SER A 385 -25.11 15.82 35.18
N VAL A 386 -23.86 16.20 34.87
CA VAL A 386 -23.11 17.19 35.64
C VAL A 386 -23.85 18.53 35.67
N LEU A 387 -24.33 19.00 34.53
CA LEU A 387 -25.09 20.24 34.43
C LEU A 387 -26.33 20.24 35.35
N SER A 388 -27.07 19.15 35.35
CA SER A 388 -28.27 18.99 36.18
C SER A 388 -27.93 19.01 37.67
N CYS A 389 -26.82 18.38 38.07
CA CYS A 389 -26.30 18.45 39.45
C CYS A 389 -25.90 19.88 39.84
N LEU A 390 -25.23 20.61 38.96
CA LEU A 390 -24.83 22.00 39.21
C LEU A 390 -26.03 22.93 39.30
N GLN A 391 -27.04 22.77 38.44
CA GLN A 391 -28.29 23.53 38.51
C GLN A 391 -29.05 23.25 39.81
N LEU A 392 -29.12 21.99 40.26
CA LEU A 392 -29.71 21.64 41.56
C LEU A 392 -28.96 22.28 42.72
N THR A 393 -27.63 22.32 42.66
CA THR A 393 -26.78 22.93 43.68
C THR A 393 -26.95 24.45 43.69
N GLU A 394 -27.00 25.08 42.51
CA GLU A 394 -27.27 26.51 42.33
C GLU A 394 -28.64 26.91 42.87
N VAL A 395 -29.69 26.12 42.64
CA VAL A 395 -31.03 26.41 43.17
C VAL A 395 -31.10 26.22 44.69
N LYS A 396 -30.40 25.23 45.25
CA LYS A 396 -30.42 24.95 46.69
C LYS A 396 -29.50 25.86 47.50
N ALA A 397 -28.44 26.38 46.92
CA ALA A 397 -27.46 27.22 47.63
C ALA A 397 -28.09 28.51 48.23
N PRO A 398 -28.94 29.28 47.52
CA PRO A 398 -29.64 30.44 48.07
C PRO A 398 -30.65 30.09 49.16
N VAL A 399 -31.35 28.95 49.05
CA VAL A 399 -32.34 28.51 50.05
C VAL A 399 -31.67 28.14 51.37
N LEU A 400 -30.46 27.55 51.32
CA LEU A 400 -29.62 27.34 52.50
C LEU A 400 -29.06 28.66 53.04
N TYR A 401 -28.72 29.60 52.15
CA TYR A 401 -28.23 30.94 52.50
C TYR A 401 -29.28 31.77 53.25
N GLU A 402 -30.54 31.78 52.79
CA GLU A 402 -31.67 32.46 53.45
C GLU A 402 -32.07 31.79 54.77
N ALA A 403 -31.95 30.46 54.88
CA ALA A 403 -32.23 29.73 56.11
C ALA A 403 -31.19 29.97 57.22
N ALA A 404 -29.94 30.30 56.86
CA ALA A 404 -28.84 30.49 57.80
C ALA A 404 -28.54 31.95 58.17
N LEU A 405 -28.82 32.92 57.28
CA LEU A 405 -28.59 34.34 57.52
C LEU A 405 -29.92 35.08 57.74
N ALA A 406 -30.50 34.92 58.93
CA ALA A 406 -31.48 35.87 59.46
C ALA A 406 -30.84 37.23 59.87
N GLY A 407 -29.65 37.56 59.36
CA GLY A 407 -28.94 38.81 59.67
C GLY A 407 -27.71 39.06 58.81
N SER A 408 -27.84 40.03 57.89
CA SER A 408 -26.78 40.73 57.12
C SER A 408 -26.27 40.10 55.80
N GLY A 409 -26.50 40.83 54.69
CA GLY A 409 -25.37 41.44 53.98
C GLY A 409 -24.86 40.89 52.63
N VAL A 410 -25.73 40.74 51.62
CA VAL A 410 -25.61 41.18 50.19
C VAL A 410 -24.36 40.84 49.32
N LEU A 411 -23.25 40.30 49.80
CA LEU A 411 -22.03 40.13 48.97
C LEU A 411 -21.94 38.83 48.13
N ALA A 412 -22.85 37.86 48.27
CA ALA A 412 -22.78 36.57 47.55
C ALA A 412 -23.72 36.44 46.32
N LEU A 413 -24.62 37.42 46.08
CA LEU A 413 -25.69 37.27 45.07
C LEU A 413 -25.20 37.47 43.62
N GLY A 414 -24.15 38.26 43.41
CA GLY A 414 -23.63 38.60 42.07
C GLY A 414 -22.98 37.41 41.36
N ASP A 415 -22.18 36.64 42.09
CA ASP A 415 -21.46 35.47 41.56
C ASP A 415 -22.43 34.31 41.26
N ALA A 416 -23.46 34.11 42.08
CA ALA A 416 -24.49 33.10 41.85
C ALA A 416 -25.33 33.39 40.60
N ALA A 417 -25.72 34.66 40.38
CA ALA A 417 -26.44 35.06 39.16
C ALA A 417 -25.60 34.87 37.89
N MET A 418 -24.30 35.14 37.98
CA MET A 418 -23.34 34.90 36.89
C MET A 418 -23.21 33.41 36.57
N VAL A 419 -23.08 32.56 37.58
CA VAL A 419 -23.02 31.09 37.42
C VAL A 419 -24.33 30.56 36.83
N LYS A 420 -25.48 31.03 37.30
CA LYS A 420 -26.80 30.68 36.74
C LYS A 420 -26.90 30.99 35.25
N GLN A 421 -26.48 32.18 34.82
CA GLN A 421 -26.48 32.57 33.42
C GLN A 421 -25.53 31.70 32.57
N ARG A 422 -24.36 31.34 33.12
CA ARG A 422 -23.41 30.41 32.47
C ARG A 422 -24.01 29.01 32.32
N LEU A 423 -24.62 28.45 33.36
CA LEU A 423 -25.26 27.14 33.32
C LEU A 423 -26.45 27.10 32.34
N GLN A 424 -27.21 28.20 32.22
CA GLN A 424 -28.28 28.30 31.21
C GLN A 424 -27.72 28.29 29.78
N ARG A 425 -26.67 29.06 29.50
CA ARG A 425 -26.00 29.04 28.19
C ARG A 425 -25.47 27.64 27.85
N LEU A 426 -24.81 26.98 28.80
CA LEU A 426 -24.28 25.62 28.62
C LEU A 426 -25.40 24.61 28.34
N ALA A 427 -26.57 24.76 28.96
CA ALA A 427 -27.75 23.95 28.67
C ALA A 427 -28.22 24.11 27.21
N GLU A 428 -28.29 25.35 26.73
CA GLU A 428 -28.67 25.65 25.35
C GLU A 428 -27.67 25.07 24.35
N GLU A 429 -26.36 25.24 24.59
CA GLU A 429 -25.32 24.71 23.72
C GLU A 429 -25.31 23.17 23.64
N LEU A 430 -25.49 22.48 24.78
CA LEU A 430 -25.59 21.02 24.80
C LEU A 430 -26.88 20.52 24.13
N SER A 431 -27.98 21.29 24.20
CA SER A 431 -29.25 20.94 23.56
C SER A 431 -29.14 20.92 22.03
N GLN A 432 -28.36 21.82 21.44
CA GLN A 432 -28.12 21.93 19.99
C GLN A 432 -27.34 20.75 19.40
N CYS A 433 -26.75 19.88 20.24
CA CYS A 433 -25.98 18.71 19.81
C CYS A 433 -26.88 17.47 19.53
N SER A 434 -28.08 17.63 18.95
CA SER A 434 -29.07 16.56 18.74
C SER A 434 -28.92 15.78 17.43
N HIS A 435 -28.19 16.33 16.45
CA HIS A 435 -28.05 15.77 15.09
C HIS A 435 -27.24 14.46 14.97
N ILE A 436 -26.82 13.85 16.09
CA ILE A 436 -25.98 12.64 16.05
C ILE A 436 -26.74 11.42 15.51
N PHE A 437 -28.06 11.33 15.76
CA PHE A 437 -28.89 10.27 15.20
C PHE A 437 -29.04 10.38 13.69
N ASP A 438 -29.10 11.62 13.15
CA ASP A 438 -29.13 11.85 11.70
C ASP A 438 -27.83 11.34 11.04
N PHE A 439 -26.68 11.53 11.71
CA PHE A 439 -25.41 11.00 11.24
C PHE A 439 -25.39 9.47 11.25
N GLN A 440 -25.91 8.82 12.30
CA GLN A 440 -26.03 7.36 12.33
C GLN A 440 -26.89 6.83 11.20
N GLY A 441 -28.06 7.44 10.95
CA GLY A 441 -28.93 7.07 9.84
C GLY A 441 -28.29 7.28 8.46
N ALA A 442 -27.53 8.36 8.28
CA ALA A 442 -26.77 8.60 7.04
C ALA A 442 -25.68 7.52 6.81
N LEU A 443 -24.97 7.12 7.88
CA LEU A 443 -23.98 6.04 7.83
C LEU A 443 -24.62 4.67 7.55
N ASP A 444 -25.80 4.39 8.10
CA ASP A 444 -26.59 3.19 7.80
C ASP A 444 -27.01 3.13 6.33
N GLY A 445 -27.42 4.25 5.76
CA GLY A 445 -27.75 4.36 4.34
C GLY A 445 -26.56 3.98 3.45
N VAL A 446 -25.36 4.50 3.74
CA VAL A 446 -24.14 4.16 2.99
C VAL A 446 -23.79 2.68 3.14
N LEU A 447 -23.93 2.10 4.34
CA LEU A 447 -23.69 0.66 4.55
C LEU A 447 -24.67 -0.22 3.76
N ALA A 448 -25.94 0.16 3.69
CA ALA A 448 -26.94 -0.58 2.92
C ALA A 448 -26.61 -0.58 1.42
N GLU A 449 -26.17 0.56 0.87
CA GLU A 449 -25.72 0.67 -0.52
C GLU A 449 -24.50 -0.22 -0.80
N LEU A 450 -23.53 -0.26 0.13
CA LEU A 450 -22.34 -1.12 0.04
C LEU A 450 -22.68 -2.61 0.06
N LEU A 451 -23.59 -3.03 0.94
CA LEU A 451 -24.01 -4.43 1.04
C LEU A 451 -24.68 -4.92 -0.25
N LYS A 452 -25.50 -4.07 -0.87
CA LYS A 452 -26.13 -4.38 -2.16
C LYS A 452 -25.10 -4.63 -3.27
N HIS A 453 -24.10 -3.75 -3.41
CA HIS A 453 -23.04 -3.91 -4.40
C HIS A 453 -22.11 -5.10 -4.10
N GLY A 454 -21.93 -5.43 -2.82
CA GLY A 454 -21.17 -6.61 -2.40
C GLY A 454 -21.80 -7.94 -2.84
N GLN A 455 -23.13 -8.03 -2.85
CA GLN A 455 -23.85 -9.21 -3.33
C GLN A 455 -23.70 -9.38 -4.85
N GLU A 456 -23.86 -8.30 -5.60
CA GLU A 456 -23.68 -8.27 -7.06
C GLU A 456 -22.24 -8.66 -7.47
N ALA A 457 -21.24 -8.32 -6.65
CA ALA A 457 -19.85 -8.71 -6.88
C ALA A 457 -19.59 -10.21 -6.72
N HIS A 458 -20.34 -10.94 -5.89
CA HIS A 458 -20.14 -12.37 -5.67
C HIS A 458 -20.61 -13.22 -6.87
N GLU A 459 -21.58 -12.70 -7.64
CA GLU A 459 -22.11 -13.36 -8.84
C GLU A 459 -21.28 -13.05 -10.11
N ASP A 460 -20.30 -12.15 -10.02
CA ASP A 460 -19.49 -11.70 -11.15
C ASP A 460 -18.54 -12.79 -11.66
N LYS A 461 -18.86 -13.33 -12.85
CA LYS A 461 -18.06 -14.35 -13.56
C LYS A 461 -17.19 -13.78 -14.68
N SER A 462 -16.97 -12.47 -14.74
CA SER A 462 -16.30 -11.80 -15.87
C SER A 462 -14.86 -12.27 -16.04
N ILE A 463 -14.09 -12.32 -14.95
CA ILE A 463 -12.70 -12.81 -14.98
C ILE A 463 -12.65 -14.27 -15.43
N GLN A 464 -13.54 -15.14 -14.93
CA GLN A 464 -13.58 -16.56 -15.32
C GLN A 464 -13.95 -16.74 -16.81
N ARG A 465 -14.86 -15.92 -17.33
CA ARG A 465 -15.20 -15.91 -18.77
C ARG A 465 -14.00 -15.48 -19.62
N MET A 466 -13.23 -14.49 -19.17
CA MET A 466 -11.99 -14.06 -19.85
C MET A 466 -10.89 -15.14 -19.77
N GLU A 467 -10.75 -15.82 -18.63
CA GLU A 467 -9.81 -16.94 -18.45
C GLU A 467 -10.14 -18.11 -19.39
N CYS A 468 -11.41 -18.46 -19.55
CA CYS A 468 -11.85 -19.46 -20.53
C CYS A 468 -11.46 -19.07 -21.97
N CYS A 469 -11.59 -17.79 -22.33
CA CYS A 469 -11.13 -17.30 -23.63
C CYS A 469 -9.60 -17.40 -23.76
N LEU A 470 -8.86 -17.06 -22.71
CA LEU A 470 -7.41 -17.18 -22.67
C LEU A 470 -6.95 -18.63 -22.89
N GLU A 471 -7.56 -19.61 -22.23
CA GLU A 471 -7.24 -21.03 -22.39
C GLU A 471 -7.39 -21.49 -23.85
N GLN A 472 -8.47 -21.08 -24.52
CA GLN A 472 -8.69 -21.36 -25.93
C GLN A 472 -7.64 -20.69 -26.83
N MET A 473 -7.30 -19.42 -26.56
CA MET A 473 -6.26 -18.71 -27.31
C MET A 473 -4.87 -19.31 -27.10
N GLN A 474 -4.57 -19.81 -25.90
CA GLN A 474 -3.32 -20.52 -25.61
C GLN A 474 -3.21 -21.83 -26.41
N LEU A 475 -4.32 -22.54 -26.62
CA LEU A 475 -4.33 -23.74 -27.47
C LEU A 475 -4.00 -23.40 -28.92
N ILE A 476 -4.61 -22.33 -29.46
CA ILE A 476 -4.33 -21.83 -30.81
C ILE A 476 -2.85 -21.42 -30.93
N TYR A 477 -2.33 -20.67 -29.96
CA TYR A 477 -0.92 -20.29 -29.94
C TYR A 477 0.01 -21.51 -29.93
N LYS A 478 -0.30 -22.55 -29.13
CA LYS A 478 0.46 -23.80 -29.12
C LYS A 478 0.44 -24.49 -30.49
N GLN A 479 -0.67 -24.46 -31.22
CA GLN A 479 -0.77 -24.99 -32.58
C GLN A 479 0.08 -24.17 -33.56
N PHE A 480 0.02 -22.84 -33.52
CA PHE A 480 0.83 -21.98 -34.39
C PHE A 480 2.33 -22.13 -34.12
N ARG A 481 2.71 -22.32 -32.85
CA ARG A 481 4.10 -22.61 -32.48
C ARG A 481 4.59 -23.94 -33.06
N LYS A 482 3.74 -24.97 -33.11
CA LYS A 482 4.04 -26.25 -33.80
C LYS A 482 4.16 -26.05 -35.31
N ALA A 483 3.20 -25.35 -35.92
CA ALA A 483 3.22 -25.06 -37.35
C ALA A 483 4.50 -24.33 -37.79
N ARG A 484 5.03 -23.42 -36.95
CA ARG A 484 6.29 -22.69 -37.22
C ARG A 484 7.51 -23.61 -37.40
N THR A 485 7.48 -24.82 -36.84
CA THR A 485 8.56 -25.80 -36.99
C THR A 485 8.45 -26.63 -38.28
N SER A 486 7.31 -26.57 -38.96
CA SER A 486 7.06 -27.29 -40.21
C SER A 486 7.42 -26.43 -41.42
N PRO A 487 8.12 -26.97 -42.43
CA PRO A 487 8.57 -26.20 -43.59
C PRO A 487 7.42 -25.75 -44.52
N ARG A 488 6.31 -26.50 -44.59
CA ARG A 488 5.05 -26.13 -45.27
C ARG A 488 3.86 -26.83 -44.62
N LEU A 489 2.71 -26.16 -44.61
CA LEU A 489 1.43 -26.74 -44.19
C LEU A 489 0.75 -27.42 -45.38
N GLY A 490 0.11 -28.57 -45.15
CA GLY A 490 -0.78 -29.20 -46.13
C GLY A 490 -2.06 -28.39 -46.33
N TYR A 491 -2.82 -28.68 -47.39
CA TYR A 491 -4.05 -27.92 -47.71
C TYR A 491 -5.04 -27.86 -46.54
N ASN A 492 -5.35 -29.00 -45.92
CA ASN A 492 -6.28 -29.06 -44.78
C ASN A 492 -5.74 -28.31 -43.55
N GLU A 493 -4.44 -28.43 -43.29
CA GLU A 493 -3.77 -27.73 -42.17
C GLU A 493 -3.77 -26.22 -42.37
N GLU A 494 -3.59 -25.75 -43.61
CA GLU A 494 -3.67 -24.32 -43.94
C GLU A 494 -5.10 -23.78 -43.73
N GLN A 495 -6.13 -24.54 -44.08
CA GLN A 495 -7.53 -24.14 -43.81
C GLN A 495 -7.82 -24.10 -42.32
N ILE A 496 -7.35 -25.08 -41.55
CA ILE A 496 -7.47 -25.09 -40.08
C ILE A 496 -6.74 -23.88 -39.49
N HIS A 497 -5.52 -23.61 -39.92
CA HIS A 497 -4.74 -22.44 -39.48
C HIS A 497 -5.46 -21.12 -39.77
N LYS A 498 -6.08 -20.97 -40.94
CA LYS A 498 -6.92 -19.81 -41.26
C LYS A 498 -8.12 -19.68 -40.34
N LEU A 499 -8.82 -20.78 -40.05
CA LEU A 499 -9.97 -20.78 -39.15
C LEU A 499 -9.56 -20.42 -37.72
N ASP A 500 -8.49 -21.03 -37.20
CA ASP A 500 -7.95 -20.74 -35.87
C ASP A 500 -7.51 -19.28 -35.75
N LYS A 501 -6.95 -18.69 -36.82
CA LYS A 501 -6.60 -17.28 -36.88
C LYS A 501 -7.83 -16.36 -36.79
N VAL A 502 -8.92 -16.70 -37.48
CA VAL A 502 -10.19 -15.96 -37.37
C VAL A 502 -10.80 -16.12 -35.98
N ASN A 503 -10.72 -17.32 -35.40
CA ASN A 503 -11.22 -17.61 -34.05
C ASN A 503 -10.43 -16.83 -32.99
N LEU A 504 -9.09 -16.77 -33.10
CA LEU A 504 -8.22 -15.96 -32.24
C LEU A 504 -8.68 -14.49 -32.20
N GLY A 505 -9.01 -13.92 -33.36
CA GLY A 505 -9.54 -12.55 -33.45
C GLY A 505 -10.92 -12.39 -32.81
N HIS A 506 -11.81 -13.39 -32.91
CA HIS A 506 -13.11 -13.38 -32.23
C HIS A 506 -12.96 -13.45 -30.71
N LEU A 507 -12.09 -14.33 -30.21
CA LEU A 507 -11.81 -14.47 -28.79
C LEU A 507 -11.22 -13.19 -28.20
N ALA A 508 -10.26 -12.56 -28.91
CA ALA A 508 -9.71 -11.27 -28.53
C ALA A 508 -10.79 -10.18 -28.38
N ARG A 509 -11.67 -10.04 -29.38
CA ARG A 509 -12.80 -9.09 -29.31
C ARG A 509 -13.75 -9.40 -28.15
N LYS A 510 -14.04 -10.68 -27.91
CA LYS A 510 -14.90 -11.10 -26.80
C LYS A 510 -14.30 -10.73 -25.44
N VAL A 511 -12.99 -10.91 -25.26
CA VAL A 511 -12.29 -10.50 -24.03
C VAL A 511 -12.38 -8.99 -23.83
N LEU A 512 -12.18 -8.19 -24.88
CA LEU A 512 -12.27 -6.73 -24.80
C LEU A 512 -13.70 -6.26 -24.46
N LEU A 513 -14.73 -6.88 -25.04
CA LEU A 513 -16.14 -6.58 -24.71
C LEU A 513 -16.44 -6.90 -23.24
N ILE A 514 -16.08 -8.10 -22.76
CA ILE A 514 -16.25 -8.45 -21.34
C ILE A 514 -15.47 -7.47 -20.45
N PHE A 515 -14.25 -7.10 -20.83
CA PHE A 515 -13.46 -6.16 -20.04
C PHE A 515 -14.16 -4.80 -19.94
N GLN A 516 -14.64 -4.24 -21.05
CA GLN A 516 -15.26 -2.92 -21.07
C GLN A 516 -16.63 -2.92 -20.39
N ASP A 517 -17.53 -3.78 -20.85
CA ASP A 517 -18.95 -3.78 -20.46
C ASP A 517 -19.15 -4.35 -19.03
N ASP A 518 -18.30 -5.29 -18.62
CA ASP A 518 -18.49 -5.98 -17.35
C ASP A 518 -17.50 -5.56 -16.25
N CYS A 519 -16.23 -5.29 -16.58
CA CYS A 519 -15.21 -4.95 -15.57
C CYS A 519 -15.06 -3.45 -15.36
N VAL A 520 -14.94 -2.67 -16.45
CA VAL A 520 -14.70 -1.21 -16.38
C VAL A 520 -15.97 -0.48 -15.93
N GLU A 521 -17.11 -0.74 -16.57
CA GLU A 521 -18.39 -0.09 -16.22
C GLU A 521 -18.72 -0.26 -14.73
N ARG A 522 -18.72 -1.50 -14.22
CA ARG A 522 -18.96 -1.77 -12.78
C ARG A 522 -17.92 -1.15 -11.85
N TYR A 523 -16.69 -0.98 -12.32
CA TYR A 523 -15.65 -0.31 -11.55
C TYR A 523 -15.89 1.20 -11.48
N GLU A 524 -16.24 1.85 -12.58
CA GLU A 524 -16.55 3.27 -12.65
C GLU A 524 -17.78 3.63 -11.81
N GLU A 525 -18.83 2.80 -11.86
CA GLU A 525 -20.01 2.93 -11.00
C GLU A 525 -19.63 2.86 -9.51
N ALA A 526 -18.83 1.86 -9.13
CA ALA A 526 -18.36 1.70 -7.75
C ALA A 526 -17.49 2.88 -7.31
N LEU A 527 -16.67 3.43 -8.20
CA LEU A 527 -15.82 4.58 -7.93
C LEU A 527 -16.63 5.87 -7.73
N ALA A 528 -17.65 6.09 -8.55
CA ALA A 528 -18.58 7.21 -8.42
C ALA A 528 -19.36 7.14 -7.11
N LEU A 529 -19.89 5.96 -6.77
CA LEU A 529 -20.56 5.71 -5.49
C LEU A 529 -19.63 5.95 -4.32
N HIS A 530 -18.39 5.43 -4.38
CA HIS A 530 -17.36 5.63 -3.37
C HIS A 530 -17.06 7.12 -3.15
N GLY A 531 -16.84 7.88 -4.22
CA GLY A 531 -16.58 9.32 -4.12
C GLY A 531 -17.73 10.11 -3.49
N SER A 532 -18.99 9.72 -3.74
CA SER A 532 -20.15 10.31 -3.06
C SER A 532 -20.23 9.92 -1.57
N SER A 533 -19.92 8.66 -1.26
CA SER A 533 -19.96 8.10 0.10
C SER A 533 -18.84 8.67 0.97
N MET A 534 -17.63 8.77 0.44
CA MET A 534 -16.48 9.37 1.14
C MET A 534 -16.73 10.82 1.50
N ARG A 535 -17.36 11.63 0.63
CA ARG A 535 -17.74 13.01 0.97
C ARG A 535 -18.66 13.06 2.19
N LYS A 536 -19.69 12.20 2.24
CA LYS A 536 -20.60 12.10 3.40
C LYS A 536 -19.85 11.68 4.67
N VAL A 537 -19.01 10.65 4.57
CA VAL A 537 -18.22 10.10 5.68
C VAL A 537 -17.24 11.14 6.24
N CYS A 538 -16.51 11.84 5.37
CA CYS A 538 -15.59 12.91 5.77
C CYS A 538 -16.33 14.08 6.43
N GLU A 539 -17.48 14.50 5.89
CA GLU A 539 -18.29 15.56 6.50
C GLU A 539 -18.81 15.15 7.88
N ILE A 540 -19.36 13.95 8.03
CA ILE A 540 -19.81 13.44 9.33
C ILE A 540 -18.66 13.41 10.34
N LYS A 541 -17.49 12.91 9.93
CA LYS A 541 -16.29 12.89 10.79
C LYS A 541 -15.90 14.30 11.27
N LYS A 542 -15.89 15.30 10.36
CA LYS A 542 -15.61 16.70 10.70
C LYS A 542 -16.62 17.24 11.71
N HIS A 543 -17.91 16.97 11.51
CA HIS A 543 -18.97 17.41 12.43
C HIS A 543 -18.85 16.75 13.80
N LEU A 544 -18.59 15.44 13.87
CA LEU A 544 -18.38 14.72 15.13
C LEU A 544 -17.18 15.28 15.91
N LYS A 545 -16.05 15.54 15.23
CA LYS A 545 -14.88 16.15 15.87
C LYS A 545 -15.21 17.53 16.45
N ARG A 546 -15.94 18.38 15.72
CA ARG A 546 -16.40 19.68 16.21
C ARG A 546 -17.35 19.55 17.41
N LEU A 547 -18.27 18.59 17.38
CA LEU A 547 -19.20 18.34 18.49
C LEU A 547 -18.48 17.84 19.74
N SER A 548 -17.56 16.87 19.61
CA SER A 548 -16.78 16.36 20.73
C SER A 548 -15.93 17.47 21.38
N ASN A 549 -15.28 18.31 20.57
CA ASN A 549 -14.52 19.46 21.07
C ASN A 549 -15.42 20.47 21.82
N ARG A 550 -16.62 20.76 21.29
CA ARG A 550 -17.59 21.64 21.96
C ARG A 550 -18.06 21.07 23.29
N ILE A 551 -18.43 19.78 23.34
CA ILE A 551 -18.86 19.11 24.57
C ILE A 551 -17.73 19.13 25.60
N SER A 552 -16.50 18.86 25.17
CA SER A 552 -15.32 18.92 26.05
C SER A 552 -15.09 20.32 26.61
N ALA A 553 -15.25 21.36 25.80
CA ALA A 553 -15.19 22.75 26.29
C ALA A 553 -16.29 23.05 27.31
N CYS A 554 -17.54 22.64 27.04
CA CYS A 554 -18.63 22.77 28.00
C CYS A 554 -18.32 22.03 29.32
N SER A 555 -17.74 20.84 29.26
CA SER A 555 -17.32 20.08 30.46
C SER A 555 -16.26 20.82 31.28
N VAL A 556 -15.29 21.46 30.63
CA VAL A 556 -14.29 22.29 31.32
C VAL A 556 -14.94 23.51 31.97
N GLU A 557 -15.84 24.20 31.28
CA GLU A 557 -16.60 25.33 31.85
C GLU A 557 -17.49 24.92 33.02
N MET A 558 -18.10 23.73 32.95
CA MET A 558 -18.88 23.17 34.06
C MET A 558 -18.02 22.86 35.28
N MET A 559 -16.80 22.34 35.11
CA MET A 559 -15.87 22.17 36.23
C MET A 559 -15.50 23.50 36.88
N GLN A 560 -15.27 24.55 36.09
CA GLN A 560 -15.03 25.90 36.66
C GLN A 560 -16.23 26.41 37.45
N CYS A 561 -17.46 26.17 36.97
CA CYS A 561 -18.67 26.54 37.70
C CYS A 561 -18.82 25.73 39.00
N GLN A 562 -18.45 24.45 38.97
CA GLN A 562 -18.42 23.59 40.16
C GLN A 562 -17.44 24.12 41.20
N ASP A 563 -16.22 24.47 40.81
CA ASP A 563 -15.19 25.02 41.71
C ASP A 563 -15.65 26.34 42.34
N CYS A 564 -16.31 27.22 41.57
CA CYS A 564 -16.90 28.45 42.09
C CYS A 564 -17.99 28.17 43.15
N LEU A 565 -18.90 27.25 42.86
CA LEU A 565 -19.97 26.87 43.79
C LEU A 565 -19.41 26.22 45.07
N GLN A 566 -18.38 25.38 44.93
CA GLN A 566 -17.75 24.70 46.05
C GLN A 566 -16.94 25.67 46.93
N SER A 567 -16.18 26.59 46.32
CA SER A 567 -15.50 27.67 47.06
C SER A 567 -16.47 28.56 47.84
N ALA A 568 -17.66 28.83 47.28
CA ALA A 568 -18.70 29.58 47.98
C ALA A 568 -19.27 28.80 49.18
N GLN A 569 -19.43 27.47 49.05
CA GLN A 569 -19.84 26.58 50.15
C GLN A 569 -18.77 26.46 51.25
N ASP A 570 -17.50 26.34 50.88
CA ASP A 570 -16.39 26.22 51.84
C ASP A 570 -16.17 27.53 52.63
N THR A 571 -16.33 28.68 51.98
CA THR A 571 -16.28 30.00 52.66
C THR A 571 -17.40 30.14 53.68
N PHE A 572 -18.55 29.50 53.44
CA PHE A 572 -19.71 29.50 54.33
C PHE A 572 -19.55 28.56 55.54
N LEU A 573 -18.74 27.49 55.44
CA LEU A 573 -18.45 26.58 56.55
C LEU A 573 -17.38 27.12 57.53
N GLN A 574 -16.77 28.28 57.27
CA GLN A 574 -15.71 28.85 58.12
C GLN A 574 -16.10 29.76 59.31
N PRO A 575 -17.37 30.18 59.61
CA PRO A 575 -17.63 31.02 60.76
C PRO A 575 -18.00 30.22 62.03
N GLU A 576 -17.13 29.32 62.51
CA GLU A 576 -17.29 28.74 63.88
C GLU A 576 -15.97 28.52 64.65
N GLN A 577 -14.84 29.11 64.25
CA GLN A 577 -13.58 28.97 65.02
C GLN A 577 -12.95 30.25 65.56
N GLN A 578 -13.60 31.42 65.45
CA GLN A 578 -13.03 32.67 65.98
C GLN A 578 -14.04 33.50 66.78
N SER A 579 -14.50 33.00 67.94
CA SER A 579 -14.63 33.85 69.13
C SER A 579 -14.86 33.00 70.39
N LEU A 580 -13.81 32.84 71.21
CA LEU A 580 -13.89 32.77 72.68
C LEU A 580 -12.46 32.62 73.24
N ALA A 581 -11.98 33.68 73.90
CA ALA A 581 -10.71 33.74 74.64
C ALA A 581 -11.01 33.60 76.16
N PRO A 582 -10.01 33.37 77.04
CA PRO A 582 -9.97 32.20 77.93
C PRO A 582 -10.13 32.52 79.44
N ALA A 583 -10.52 31.53 80.25
CA ALA A 583 -10.42 31.56 81.72
C ALA A 583 -10.22 30.13 82.30
N PRO A 584 -9.57 29.97 83.49
CA PRO A 584 -8.48 28.99 83.71
C PRO A 584 -8.84 27.86 84.72
N PRO A 585 -7.91 27.05 85.28
CA PRO A 585 -7.69 25.66 84.87
C PRO A 585 -7.95 24.58 85.96
N ALA A 586 -7.83 23.31 85.52
CA ALA A 586 -7.53 22.05 86.23
C ALA A 586 -8.71 21.09 86.55
N PRO A 587 -8.48 19.77 86.75
CA PRO A 587 -7.42 18.91 86.22
C PRO A 587 -7.99 17.73 85.39
N SER A 588 -7.17 17.19 84.48
CA SER A 588 -7.47 15.98 83.70
C SER A 588 -7.54 14.71 84.57
N PRO A 589 -8.38 13.74 84.16
CA PRO A 589 -7.99 12.34 84.14
C PRO A 589 -8.01 11.78 82.70
N VAL A 590 -6.82 11.36 82.25
CA VAL A 590 -6.37 10.15 81.49
C VAL A 590 -7.41 9.35 80.65
N PRO A 591 -7.01 8.79 79.48
CA PRO A 591 -7.79 8.75 78.24
C PRO A 591 -8.44 7.39 77.93
N ALA A 592 -9.43 7.36 77.03
CA ALA A 592 -9.92 6.12 76.41
C ALA A 592 -10.32 6.29 74.93
N SER A 593 -9.45 5.73 74.07
CA SER A 593 -9.68 5.09 72.76
C SER A 593 -10.38 5.84 71.62
N HIS A 594 -9.68 6.74 70.94
CA HIS A 594 -9.93 7.08 69.53
C HIS A 594 -9.42 6.00 68.54
N ALA A 595 -8.64 5.02 69.01
CA ALA A 595 -8.03 4.00 68.15
C ALA A 595 -9.02 2.97 67.58
N HIS A 596 -10.20 2.77 68.18
CA HIS A 596 -11.15 1.75 67.72
C HIS A 596 -12.06 2.21 66.57
N GLN A 597 -12.39 3.50 66.47
CA GLN A 597 -13.21 4.02 65.38
C GLN A 597 -12.41 4.16 64.07
N ASP A 598 -11.15 4.57 64.18
CA ASP A 598 -10.27 4.75 63.02
C ASP A 598 -9.85 3.40 62.40
N MET A 599 -9.72 2.37 63.24
CA MET A 599 -9.45 1.00 62.80
C MET A 599 -10.69 0.37 62.14
N ALA A 600 -11.90 0.68 62.61
CA ALA A 600 -13.14 0.21 62.00
C ALA A 600 -13.34 0.80 60.59
N PHE A 601 -13.05 2.09 60.41
CA PHE A 601 -13.16 2.75 59.11
C PHE A 601 -12.15 2.17 58.10
N ARG A 602 -10.89 1.99 58.51
CA ARG A 602 -9.86 1.36 57.67
C ARG A 602 -10.16 -0.11 57.35
N MET A 603 -10.72 -0.87 58.29
CA MET A 603 -11.17 -2.24 58.01
C MET A 603 -12.28 -2.28 56.99
N GLN A 604 -13.20 -1.30 57.01
CA GLN A 604 -14.31 -1.23 56.07
C GLN A 604 -13.84 -0.86 54.66
N GLU A 605 -12.91 0.08 54.54
CA GLU A 605 -12.26 0.46 53.28
C GLU A 605 -11.44 -0.72 52.69
N LEU A 606 -10.71 -1.46 53.54
CA LEU A 606 -9.98 -2.66 53.11
C LEU A 606 -10.93 -3.76 52.61
N LEU A 607 -12.12 -3.88 53.23
CA LEU A 607 -13.14 -4.86 52.85
C LEU A 607 -13.77 -4.52 51.48
N GLU A 608 -13.98 -3.24 51.19
CA GLU A 608 -14.43 -2.77 49.88
C GLU A 608 -13.37 -2.99 48.78
N GLN A 609 -12.10 -2.68 49.08
CA GLN A 609 -11.00 -2.96 48.16
C GLN A 609 -10.84 -4.47 47.88
N MET A 610 -10.95 -5.32 48.91
CA MET A 610 -10.93 -6.77 48.75
C MET A 610 -12.12 -7.29 47.92
N ARG A 611 -13.32 -6.69 48.07
CA ARG A 611 -14.47 -7.05 47.24
C ARG A 611 -14.24 -6.70 45.77
N SER A 612 -13.66 -5.53 45.48
CA SER A 612 -13.27 -5.14 44.11
C SER A 612 -12.30 -6.15 43.50
N VAL A 613 -11.22 -6.49 44.22
CA VAL A 613 -10.22 -7.47 43.75
C VAL A 613 -10.82 -8.86 43.57
N THR A 614 -11.77 -9.26 44.42
CA THR A 614 -12.47 -10.55 44.28
C THR A 614 -13.36 -10.57 43.03
N CYS A 615 -14.05 -9.48 42.72
CA CYS A 615 -14.80 -9.33 41.47
C CYS A 615 -13.89 -9.40 40.25
N ASP A 616 -12.75 -8.70 40.26
CA ASP A 616 -11.78 -8.72 39.15
C ASP A 616 -11.18 -10.11 38.95
N LEU A 617 -10.87 -10.83 40.05
CA LEU A 617 -10.40 -12.22 39.99
C LEU A 617 -11.46 -13.18 39.47
N GLN A 618 -12.73 -13.00 39.84
CA GLN A 618 -13.84 -13.79 39.28
C GLN A 618 -14.01 -13.53 37.78
N LEU A 619 -13.86 -12.28 37.35
CA LEU A 619 -13.96 -11.88 35.94
C LEU A 619 -12.82 -12.50 35.13
N ASN A 620 -11.59 -12.43 35.64
CA ASN A 620 -10.41 -13.07 35.07
C ASN A 620 -10.54 -14.60 35.01
N ASN A 621 -11.02 -15.25 36.07
CA ASN A 621 -11.28 -16.68 36.06
C ASN A 621 -12.35 -17.07 35.03
N SER A 622 -13.39 -16.26 34.84
CA SER A 622 -14.41 -16.49 33.80
C SER A 622 -13.86 -16.36 32.37
N ILE A 623 -12.84 -15.53 32.17
CA ILE A 623 -12.14 -15.38 30.90
C ILE A 623 -11.24 -16.59 30.65
N ILE A 624 -10.50 -17.04 31.68
CA ILE A 624 -9.62 -18.22 31.61
C ILE A 624 -10.44 -19.50 31.33
N GLU A 625 -11.59 -19.68 31.96
CA GLU A 625 -12.51 -20.80 31.71
C GLU A 625 -13.02 -20.78 30.25
N ARG A 626 -13.38 -19.60 29.71
CA ARG A 626 -13.78 -19.44 28.30
C ARG A 626 -12.65 -19.77 27.32
N LEU A 627 -11.41 -19.39 27.65
CA LEU A 627 -10.23 -19.70 26.84
C LEU A 627 -9.85 -21.19 26.91
N ARG A 628 -10.07 -21.87 28.04
CA ARG A 628 -9.87 -23.32 28.18
C ARG A 628 -10.97 -24.13 27.48
N GLY A 629 -12.22 -23.67 27.51
CA GLY A 629 -13.35 -24.32 26.82
C GLY A 629 -13.24 -24.26 25.29
N ALA A 630 -12.59 -23.23 24.74
CA ALA A 630 -12.35 -23.10 23.30
C ALA A 630 -11.22 -24.02 22.77
N ALA A 631 -10.38 -24.59 23.65
CA ALA A 631 -9.25 -25.45 23.27
C ALA A 631 -9.56 -26.95 23.29
N ALA A 632 -10.80 -27.35 23.59
CA ALA A 632 -11.20 -28.76 23.64
C ALA A 632 -12.37 -29.05 22.68
N ALA A 633 -12.06 -29.08 21.38
CA ALA A 633 -12.81 -29.90 20.42
C ALA A 633 -11.96 -31.15 20.12
N PRO A 634 -12.39 -32.37 20.49
CA PRO A 634 -11.67 -33.59 20.16
C PRO A 634 -11.86 -33.91 18.67
N GLY A 635 -10.77 -34.32 18.03
CA GLY A 635 -10.81 -34.86 16.68
C GLY A 635 -11.67 -36.12 16.59
N VAL A 636 -12.48 -36.15 15.54
CA VAL A 636 -12.75 -37.30 14.66
C VAL A 636 -12.67 -36.78 13.24
#